data_AF-A0A8J8WFB5-F1
#
_entry.id   AF-A0A8J8WFB5-F1
#
_cell.length_a   1.000
_cell.length_b   1.000
_cell.length_c   1.000
_cell.angle_alpha   90.00
_cell.angle_beta   90.00
_cell.angle_gamma   90.00
#
_symmetry.space_group_name_H-M   'P 1'
#
loop_
_entity.id
_entity.type
_entity.pdbx_description
1 polymer ?
#
loop_
_entity_poly.entity_id
_entity_poly.type
_entity_poly.pdbx_seq_one_letter_code
_entity_poly.pdbx_strand_id
1 'polypeptide(L)'
;MAKEVIWEACGGQRPRPRLPPAAGKFDLVGWPPMRGLLSLCLLLVTCECEVIKQETRLGDEVLEEEPVIEGTGHLRSSEKETEDDSPPPPNIVVLLADDLGYGDLSFSGHPTSRTPEIDKLARESLFFTHHYVTSPICSPSRASLLTGRLQVRNGVYPGTFTPMNYLGLPRNETTIATLLKDKGYRTMLTGKWHLGVGREGEYLPIHHGFDHYLGLPYSHDMCPCPTCFPGRPCHDNCWGGTRVSCPLYSNGTIVEQPVDLLTLTSRLVQTAVTFMADAAASRKPFFLYFPFFHVHHPQFSPEKFVGKSLRGTIGDSLYELDWAVGQVVKALRQHHLLSSTLIWFSSDNGSKEVQSGHQPASEEGIPSGYGRVAWRRGDGESPASLVTLPGAAGCGYVMCQRGGGVARSTPNITSLGVWRTMRAALPSRPLSSPPPAGWAAGAGAVAGQNRSPSLTRHERGGCAGLLRCGKGTTWEGGVRVPLFVHWPSRVSPGRSDGLVSAVDLLPTVASLTGLNTSHLTLDGVDISPLLWDPLVVSPRKYMPIYPTDPTPKVGPHAVTNGTYKAHFYTSGSDLSDADNYDPMCPASHPLTKHDPPLLFNVHHDPGERYDLSADPQYSGLLRAFTAWRKDHMEHMTWDIPRTTPTDPRAQPCCTAPSCAPFPQCCDCPAPAPAPQWSTPHANDIASLLSL
;
A
#
# COMPACT_ATOMS: atom_id res chain seq x y z
N MET A 1 -49.21 2.53 27.22
CA MET A 1 -49.94 3.20 28.31
C MET A 1 -48.90 3.67 29.32
N ALA A 2 -48.87 4.90 29.84
CA ALA A 2 -49.64 6.13 29.58
C ALA A 2 -48.68 7.35 29.71
N LYS A 3 -48.86 8.46 28.98
CA LYS A 3 -49.35 9.80 29.43
C LYS A 3 -48.61 10.43 30.66
N GLU A 4 -48.30 11.74 30.74
CA GLU A 4 -48.43 12.94 29.86
C GLU A 4 -47.80 14.18 30.59
N VAL A 5 -47.96 15.43 30.06
CA VAL A 5 -47.77 16.76 30.75
C VAL A 5 -46.30 17.20 31.01
N ILE A 6 -45.79 18.44 30.83
CA ILE A 6 -46.07 19.76 30.15
C ILE A 6 -44.67 20.47 30.03
N TRP A 7 -44.27 21.46 29.20
CA TRP A 7 -44.81 22.43 28.20
C TRP A 7 -44.57 23.93 28.60
N GLU A 8 -44.61 24.85 27.61
CA GLU A 8 -44.31 26.32 27.65
C GLU A 8 -42.83 26.72 27.86
N ALA A 9 -42.27 27.79 27.25
CA ALA A 9 -42.68 28.74 26.20
C ALA A 9 -41.41 29.43 25.62
N CYS A 10 -41.37 30.18 24.50
CA CYS A 10 -42.02 30.20 23.18
C CYS A 10 -41.51 31.46 22.43
N GLY A 11 -41.47 31.42 21.08
CA GLY A 11 -41.15 32.57 20.20
C GLY A 11 -39.81 32.42 19.47
N GLY A 12 -39.70 32.44 18.14
CA GLY A 12 -40.58 32.78 17.01
C GLY A 12 -39.64 33.04 15.81
N GLN A 13 -40.01 33.03 14.52
CA GLN A 13 -41.26 32.84 13.79
C GLN A 13 -40.98 32.05 12.48
N ARG A 14 -42.03 31.66 11.73
CA ARG A 14 -41.95 31.17 10.33
C ARG A 14 -43.15 31.69 9.51
N PRO A 15 -43.01 31.91 8.19
CA PRO A 15 -44.15 31.99 7.27
C PRO A 15 -44.10 30.97 6.09
N ARG A 16 -45.26 30.43 5.74
CA ARG A 16 -45.66 29.66 4.52
C ARG A 16 -47.21 29.56 4.54
N PRO A 17 -47.92 29.12 3.48
CA PRO A 17 -47.65 29.17 2.02
C PRO A 17 -48.83 29.84 1.25
N ARG A 18 -48.79 29.90 -0.09
CA ARG A 18 -50.00 29.98 -0.97
C ARG A 18 -49.80 29.28 -2.33
N LEU A 19 -50.90 28.81 -2.92
CA LEU A 19 -51.07 28.24 -4.27
C LEU A 19 -52.42 28.73 -4.84
N PRO A 20 -52.57 28.83 -6.17
CA PRO A 20 -53.88 28.67 -6.83
C PRO A 20 -53.84 27.77 -8.11
N PRO A 21 -54.99 27.29 -8.65
CA PRO A 21 -55.04 26.23 -9.68
C PRO A 21 -55.80 26.53 -10.99
N ALA A 22 -55.52 25.75 -12.05
CA ALA A 22 -56.39 25.41 -13.21
C ALA A 22 -55.78 24.17 -13.91
N ALA A 23 -56.44 23.12 -14.42
CA ALA A 23 -57.78 22.86 -15.00
C ALA A 23 -57.80 22.86 -16.56
N GLY A 24 -57.94 21.67 -17.15
CA GLY A 24 -58.03 21.38 -18.60
C GLY A 24 -58.46 19.92 -18.86
N LYS A 25 -58.96 19.58 -20.06
CA LYS A 25 -59.66 18.30 -20.34
C LYS A 25 -59.09 17.49 -21.53
N PHE A 26 -59.32 16.17 -21.47
CA PHE A 26 -59.55 15.15 -22.51
C PHE A 26 -59.25 15.44 -24.00
N ASP A 27 -58.71 14.43 -24.71
CA ASP A 27 -59.49 13.69 -25.73
C ASP A 27 -58.91 12.29 -26.06
N LEU A 28 -59.64 11.45 -26.80
CA LEU A 28 -59.38 10.00 -26.96
C LEU A 28 -59.53 9.46 -28.41
N VAL A 29 -58.41 9.00 -29.01
CA VAL A 29 -58.28 8.19 -30.26
C VAL A 29 -56.95 7.40 -30.15
N GLY A 30 -56.72 6.17 -30.64
CA GLY A 30 -57.56 5.19 -31.37
C GLY A 30 -56.80 3.85 -31.58
N TRP A 31 -57.40 2.88 -32.28
CA TRP A 31 -56.97 1.48 -32.47
C TRP A 31 -57.34 0.98 -33.89
N PRO A 32 -56.94 -0.24 -34.39
CA PRO A 32 -55.75 -1.10 -34.20
C PRO A 32 -55.26 -1.62 -35.62
N PRO A 33 -55.02 -2.92 -35.96
CA PRO A 33 -54.39 -4.09 -35.30
C PRO A 33 -53.30 -4.85 -36.16
N MET A 34 -52.58 -5.81 -35.56
CA MET A 34 -52.30 -7.22 -36.04
C MET A 34 -51.09 -7.82 -35.27
N ARG A 35 -51.27 -8.89 -34.47
CA ARG A 35 -50.98 -10.34 -34.74
C ARG A 35 -49.50 -10.69 -35.06
N GLY A 36 -48.85 -11.68 -34.42
CA GLY A 36 -49.23 -12.55 -33.28
C GLY A 36 -48.47 -13.92 -33.27
N LEU A 37 -48.36 -14.56 -32.10
CA LEU A 37 -48.01 -15.97 -31.74
C LEU A 37 -47.26 -15.93 -30.38
N LEU A 38 -47.77 -16.42 -29.24
CA LEU A 38 -48.17 -17.76 -28.78
C LEU A 38 -47.03 -18.78 -28.59
N SER A 39 -46.65 -18.99 -27.32
CA SER A 39 -46.70 -20.31 -26.67
C SER A 39 -47.02 -20.13 -25.18
N LEU A 40 -47.44 -21.19 -24.50
CA LEU A 40 -48.10 -21.13 -23.18
C LEU A 40 -47.55 -22.20 -22.23
N CYS A 41 -47.40 -21.87 -20.95
CA CYS A 41 -47.50 -22.87 -19.87
C CYS A 41 -48.01 -22.18 -18.59
N LEU A 42 -48.85 -22.88 -17.82
CA LEU A 42 -49.59 -22.33 -16.69
C LEU A 42 -49.43 -23.25 -15.47
N LEU A 43 -49.39 -22.69 -14.26
CA LEU A 43 -49.77 -23.38 -13.03
C LEU A 43 -50.25 -22.34 -12.00
N LEU A 44 -51.14 -22.76 -11.10
CA LEU A 44 -52.08 -21.86 -10.40
C LEU A 44 -51.76 -21.67 -8.91
N VAL A 45 -52.31 -20.58 -8.37
CA VAL A 45 -52.34 -20.22 -6.96
C VAL A 45 -53.65 -20.66 -6.33
N THR A 46 -53.62 -21.16 -5.10
CA THR A 46 -54.70 -21.02 -4.10
C THR A 46 -54.10 -20.95 -2.70
N CYS A 47 -54.79 -20.26 -1.78
CA CYS A 47 -54.45 -20.08 -0.38
C CYS A 47 -55.78 -19.89 0.38
N GLU A 48 -55.94 -20.49 1.57
CA GLU A 48 -57.11 -20.24 2.42
C GLU A 48 -56.82 -20.55 3.90
N CYS A 49 -57.77 -20.25 4.80
CA CYS A 49 -57.54 -20.13 6.25
C CYS A 49 -58.64 -20.80 7.11
N GLU A 50 -58.26 -21.33 8.27
CA GLU A 50 -59.14 -21.53 9.44
C GLU A 50 -58.40 -20.99 10.68
N VAL A 51 -58.94 -20.21 11.63
CA VAL A 51 -60.27 -20.09 12.29
C VAL A 51 -60.36 -20.85 13.62
N ILE A 52 -60.89 -20.17 14.64
CA ILE A 52 -60.77 -20.46 16.08
C ILE A 52 -61.93 -21.32 16.60
N LYS A 53 -61.66 -22.21 17.57
CA LYS A 53 -62.64 -22.58 18.61
C LYS A 53 -61.97 -22.99 19.93
N GLN A 54 -62.61 -22.64 21.04
CA GLN A 54 -62.32 -23.17 22.38
C GLN A 54 -63.35 -24.25 22.72
N GLU A 55 -63.00 -25.19 23.60
CA GLU A 55 -63.99 -25.93 24.39
C GLU A 55 -63.40 -26.37 25.75
N THR A 56 -64.25 -26.70 26.74
CA THR A 56 -63.86 -26.99 28.14
C THR A 56 -64.75 -28.05 28.81
N ARG A 57 -64.12 -28.97 29.54
CA ARG A 57 -64.64 -29.86 30.63
C ARG A 57 -63.40 -30.54 31.29
N LEU A 58 -63.24 -30.76 32.60
CA LEU A 58 -64.09 -31.17 33.75
C LEU A 58 -64.29 -32.69 33.90
N GLY A 59 -64.07 -33.18 35.14
CA GLY A 59 -63.97 -34.61 35.55
C GLY A 59 -62.50 -35.01 35.72
N ASP A 60 -61.88 -35.08 36.91
CA ASP A 60 -62.17 -35.73 38.21
C ASP A 60 -61.80 -37.23 38.27
N GLU A 61 -60.72 -37.57 38.98
CA GLU A 61 -60.63 -38.72 39.91
C GLU A 61 -59.43 -38.55 40.88
N VAL A 62 -59.38 -39.34 41.96
CA VAL A 62 -58.60 -39.09 43.21
C VAL A 62 -57.95 -40.40 43.73
N LEU A 63 -57.09 -40.30 44.76
CA LEU A 63 -56.34 -41.35 45.50
C LEU A 63 -54.91 -41.60 44.93
N GLU A 64 -53.86 -41.85 45.72
CA GLU A 64 -53.75 -42.07 47.18
C GLU A 64 -52.41 -41.50 47.76
N GLU A 65 -52.14 -41.61 49.07
CA GLU A 65 -51.09 -40.85 49.81
C GLU A 65 -49.83 -41.65 50.26
N GLU A 66 -48.71 -40.90 50.45
CA GLU A 66 -47.55 -41.19 51.33
C GLU A 66 -46.61 -42.39 51.01
N PRO A 67 -45.34 -42.47 51.55
CA PRO A 67 -44.65 -41.52 52.43
C PRO A 67 -43.26 -41.01 51.97
N VAL A 68 -42.71 -40.06 52.75
CA VAL A 68 -41.40 -39.39 52.57
C VAL A 68 -40.18 -40.26 52.88
N ILE A 69 -39.12 -40.16 52.05
CA ILE A 69 -37.71 -40.43 52.43
C ILE A 69 -36.81 -39.36 51.77
N GLU A 70 -35.87 -38.77 52.53
CA GLU A 70 -34.86 -37.84 52.00
C GLU A 70 -33.73 -38.56 51.25
N GLY A 71 -33.27 -38.00 50.13
CA GLY A 71 -32.13 -38.54 49.37
C GLY A 71 -31.42 -37.46 48.53
N THR A 72 -30.13 -37.24 48.79
CA THR A 72 -29.35 -36.16 48.16
C THR A 72 -29.05 -36.44 46.68
N GLY A 73 -29.74 -35.75 45.77
CA GLY A 73 -29.51 -35.81 44.31
C GLY A 73 -28.94 -34.50 43.74
N HIS A 74 -27.72 -34.55 43.22
CA HIS A 74 -27.05 -33.39 42.61
C HIS A 74 -27.59 -33.15 41.18
N LEU A 75 -28.64 -32.35 41.04
CA LEU A 75 -29.12 -31.91 39.73
C LEU A 75 -28.15 -30.87 39.13
N ARG A 76 -27.26 -31.33 38.25
CA ARG A 76 -26.56 -30.44 37.32
C ARG A 76 -27.60 -29.79 36.41
N SER A 77 -27.85 -28.49 36.61
CA SER A 77 -28.44 -27.65 35.59
C SER A 77 -27.51 -27.65 34.37
N SER A 78 -27.96 -28.22 33.26
CA SER A 78 -27.29 -28.03 31.97
C SER A 78 -27.53 -26.58 31.54
N GLU A 79 -26.62 -25.69 31.94
CA GLU A 79 -26.58 -24.33 31.41
C GLU A 79 -26.43 -24.42 29.90
N LYS A 80 -27.52 -24.09 29.22
CA LYS A 80 -27.59 -24.12 27.77
C LYS A 80 -26.90 -22.85 27.28
N GLU A 81 -25.61 -22.96 27.00
CA GLU A 81 -24.81 -21.86 26.45
C GLU A 81 -25.59 -21.21 25.30
N THR A 82 -25.89 -19.92 25.46
CA THR A 82 -26.54 -19.14 24.42
C THR A 82 -25.49 -18.85 23.37
N GLU A 83 -25.47 -19.65 22.29
CA GLU A 83 -24.70 -19.33 21.10
C GLU A 83 -25.05 -17.91 20.66
N ASP A 84 -24.03 -17.04 20.66
CA ASP A 84 -24.17 -15.66 20.21
C ASP A 84 -24.38 -15.66 18.70
N ASP A 85 -25.59 -15.33 18.25
CA ASP A 85 -26.00 -15.25 16.84
C ASP A 85 -25.35 -14.06 16.09
N SER A 86 -24.25 -13.54 16.63
CA SER A 86 -23.41 -12.55 15.96
C SER A 86 -22.54 -13.23 14.90
N PRO A 87 -22.38 -12.63 13.70
CA PRO A 87 -21.61 -13.25 12.63
C PRO A 87 -20.13 -13.37 13.04
N PRO A 88 -19.48 -14.52 12.81
CA PRO A 88 -18.15 -14.79 13.33
C PRO A 88 -17.13 -13.74 12.84
N PRO A 89 -16.19 -13.33 13.72
CA PRO A 89 -15.31 -12.20 13.46
C PRO A 89 -14.33 -12.51 12.31
N PRO A 90 -14.00 -11.52 11.45
CA PRO A 90 -13.27 -11.77 10.21
C PRO A 90 -11.81 -12.13 10.46
N ASN A 91 -11.25 -13.00 9.60
CA ASN A 91 -9.80 -13.13 9.50
C ASN A 91 -9.22 -11.84 8.91
N ILE A 92 -8.00 -11.49 9.32
CA ILE A 92 -7.35 -10.25 8.91
C ILE A 92 -5.96 -10.59 8.35
N VAL A 93 -5.72 -10.19 7.10
CA VAL A 93 -4.45 -10.44 6.39
C VAL A 93 -3.88 -9.11 5.91
N VAL A 94 -2.74 -8.71 6.46
CA VAL A 94 -2.04 -7.48 6.07
C VAL A 94 -0.80 -7.85 5.27
N LEU A 95 -0.82 -7.50 3.99
CA LEU A 95 0.26 -7.74 3.03
C LEU A 95 1.00 -6.42 2.83
N LEU A 96 2.21 -6.29 3.40
CA LEU A 96 2.94 -5.02 3.42
C LEU A 96 4.24 -5.14 2.63
N ALA A 97 4.28 -4.55 1.44
CA ALA A 97 5.49 -4.41 0.64
C ALA A 97 6.46 -3.40 1.27
N ASP A 98 7.74 -3.51 0.90
CA ASP A 98 8.85 -2.72 1.43
C ASP A 98 9.43 -1.88 0.28
N ASP A 99 9.48 -0.55 0.40
CA ASP A 99 9.93 0.37 -0.66
C ASP A 99 9.16 0.29 -2.00
N LEU A 100 7.89 -0.11 -1.99
CA LEU A 100 7.03 -0.16 -3.18
C LEU A 100 6.31 1.19 -3.41
N GLY A 101 6.72 1.91 -4.45
CA GLY A 101 6.12 3.19 -4.86
C GLY A 101 4.76 3.04 -5.53
N TYR A 102 4.01 4.15 -5.55
CA TYR A 102 2.65 4.20 -6.12
C TYR A 102 2.59 3.78 -7.59
N GLY A 103 3.65 4.04 -8.35
CA GLY A 103 3.78 3.73 -9.77
C GLY A 103 4.48 2.40 -10.08
N ASP A 104 4.72 1.51 -9.11
CA ASP A 104 5.50 0.29 -9.35
C ASP A 104 4.71 -0.89 -9.95
N LEU A 105 3.40 -0.97 -9.73
CA LEU A 105 2.54 -2.08 -10.18
C LEU A 105 2.12 -1.91 -11.65
N SER A 106 1.87 -3.02 -12.38
CA SER A 106 1.25 -2.92 -13.71
C SER A 106 -0.20 -2.44 -13.63
N PHE A 107 -0.95 -2.72 -12.56
CA PHE A 107 -2.23 -2.08 -12.24
C PHE A 107 -2.13 -0.54 -12.15
N SER A 108 -1.04 -0.01 -11.58
CA SER A 108 -0.76 1.43 -11.51
C SER A 108 -0.28 2.04 -12.84
N GLY A 109 -0.17 1.23 -13.90
CA GLY A 109 0.26 1.66 -15.23
C GLY A 109 1.77 1.59 -15.49
N HIS A 110 2.56 0.89 -14.66
CA HIS A 110 4.00 0.75 -14.93
C HIS A 110 4.25 -0.04 -16.22
N PRO A 111 5.01 0.49 -17.21
CA PRO A 111 5.05 -0.05 -18.56
C PRO A 111 5.79 -1.39 -18.72
N THR A 112 6.60 -1.77 -17.72
CA THR A 112 7.45 -2.98 -17.78
C THR A 112 7.37 -3.87 -16.53
N SER A 113 6.50 -3.52 -15.56
CA SER A 113 6.27 -4.39 -14.38
C SER A 113 5.43 -5.59 -14.75
N ARG A 114 5.55 -6.65 -13.95
CA ARG A 114 4.83 -7.91 -14.13
C ARG A 114 4.22 -8.33 -12.80
N THR A 115 3.02 -7.83 -12.50
CA THR A 115 2.30 -8.14 -11.25
C THR A 115 0.92 -8.79 -11.49
N PRO A 116 0.82 -9.93 -12.20
CA PRO A 116 -0.47 -10.51 -12.57
C PRO A 116 -1.38 -10.92 -11.40
N GLU A 117 -0.85 -11.41 -10.28
CA GLU A 117 -1.65 -11.81 -9.11
C GLU A 117 -2.09 -10.61 -8.27
N ILE A 118 -1.22 -9.61 -8.07
CA ILE A 118 -1.57 -8.34 -7.42
C ILE A 118 -2.54 -7.54 -8.29
N ASP A 119 -2.32 -7.48 -9.61
CA ASP A 119 -3.26 -6.83 -10.54
C ASP A 119 -4.63 -7.54 -10.54
N LYS A 120 -4.66 -8.86 -10.33
CA LYS A 120 -5.92 -9.60 -10.13
C LYS A 120 -6.57 -9.20 -8.80
N LEU A 121 -5.85 -9.24 -7.69
CA LEU A 121 -6.33 -8.81 -6.38
C LEU A 121 -6.89 -7.38 -6.43
N ALA A 122 -6.15 -6.44 -7.01
CA ALA A 122 -6.52 -5.03 -7.14
C ALA A 122 -7.82 -4.83 -7.94
N ARG A 123 -8.04 -5.58 -9.04
CA ARG A 123 -9.31 -5.57 -9.80
C ARG A 123 -10.47 -6.21 -9.05
N GLU A 124 -10.20 -7.09 -8.11
CA GLU A 124 -11.18 -7.70 -7.19
C GLU A 124 -11.30 -6.91 -5.86
N SER A 125 -10.70 -5.71 -5.74
CA SER A 125 -10.62 -4.92 -4.49
C SER A 125 -11.25 -3.54 -4.60
N LEU A 126 -11.48 -2.91 -3.45
CA LEU A 126 -11.60 -1.47 -3.34
C LEU A 126 -10.19 -0.83 -3.31
N PHE A 127 -9.89 0.00 -4.31
CA PHE A 127 -8.64 0.76 -4.41
C PHE A 127 -8.77 2.16 -3.82
N PHE A 128 -7.89 2.51 -2.89
CA PHE A 128 -7.79 3.86 -2.32
C PHE A 128 -6.67 4.66 -2.97
N THR A 129 -7.01 5.82 -3.54
CA THR A 129 -6.07 6.66 -4.30
C THR A 129 -5.36 7.73 -3.47
N HIS A 130 -5.89 8.03 -2.28
CA HIS A 130 -5.37 9.01 -1.34
C HIS A 130 -5.05 8.32 0.00
N HIS A 131 -4.34 7.19 -0.08
CA HIS A 131 -3.79 6.47 1.07
C HIS A 131 -2.37 6.93 1.39
N TYR A 132 -2.11 7.24 2.67
CA TYR A 132 -0.85 7.84 3.15
C TYR A 132 -0.20 7.11 4.32
N VAL A 133 1.13 7.06 4.32
CA VAL A 133 1.93 6.68 5.50
C VAL A 133 2.33 7.92 6.32
N THR A 134 2.64 7.71 7.60
CA THR A 134 2.96 8.78 8.57
C THR A 134 4.38 9.35 8.43
N SER A 135 5.26 8.59 7.77
CA SER A 135 6.69 8.84 7.63
C SER A 135 7.17 8.22 6.31
N PRO A 136 8.13 8.84 5.59
CA PRO A 136 8.62 8.30 4.32
C PRO A 136 9.71 7.22 4.49
N ILE A 137 9.71 6.48 5.59
CA ILE A 137 10.70 5.45 5.95
C ILE A 137 10.11 4.32 6.83
N CYS A 138 10.74 3.15 6.77
CA CYS A 138 10.24 1.86 7.26
C CYS A 138 9.78 1.83 8.73
N SER A 139 10.71 1.90 9.71
CA SER A 139 10.37 1.70 11.13
C SER A 139 9.26 2.63 11.64
N PRO A 140 9.31 3.96 11.41
CA PRO A 140 8.28 4.85 11.90
C PRO A 140 6.89 4.58 11.29
N SER A 141 6.85 4.21 10.01
CA SER A 141 5.60 3.85 9.32
C SER A 141 5.03 2.52 9.83
N ARG A 142 5.86 1.47 9.94
CA ARG A 142 5.49 0.15 10.49
C ARG A 142 4.98 0.24 11.92
N ALA A 143 5.61 1.08 12.75
CA ALA A 143 5.14 1.37 14.10
C ALA A 143 3.75 2.00 14.08
N SER A 144 3.55 2.97 13.19
CA SER A 144 2.29 3.70 13.07
C SER A 144 1.14 2.82 12.58
N LEU A 145 1.40 1.97 11.59
CA LEU A 145 0.43 0.99 11.08
C LEU A 145 -0.01 0.00 12.16
N LEU A 146 0.91 -0.49 12.98
CA LEU A 146 0.60 -1.47 14.02
C LEU A 146 -0.03 -0.87 15.29
N THR A 147 0.18 0.42 15.60
CA THR A 147 -0.28 1.08 16.84
C THR A 147 -1.41 2.10 16.64
N GLY A 148 -1.78 2.42 15.39
CA GLY A 148 -2.77 3.45 15.09
C GLY A 148 -2.38 4.86 15.58
N ARG A 149 -1.09 5.08 15.83
CA ARG A 149 -0.50 6.26 16.49
C ARG A 149 0.67 6.78 15.67
N LEU A 150 0.82 8.10 15.60
CA LEU A 150 1.96 8.71 14.91
C LEU A 150 3.28 8.31 15.59
N GLN A 151 4.34 8.16 14.79
CA GLN A 151 5.67 7.75 15.22
C GLN A 151 6.25 8.60 16.37
N VAL A 152 5.84 9.87 16.44
CA VAL A 152 6.26 10.80 17.49
C VAL A 152 5.61 10.50 18.84
N ARG A 153 4.45 9.82 18.86
CA ARG A 153 3.76 9.39 20.08
C ARG A 153 4.23 8.02 20.61
N ASN A 154 4.79 7.18 19.75
CA ASN A 154 5.26 5.82 20.09
C ASN A 154 6.81 5.67 20.12
N GLY A 155 7.53 6.79 20.02
CA GLY A 155 8.98 6.88 20.19
C GLY A 155 9.82 6.35 19.01
N VAL A 156 9.21 5.85 17.93
CA VAL A 156 9.93 5.28 16.77
C VAL A 156 10.36 6.38 15.80
N TYR A 157 11.27 7.24 16.26
CA TYR A 157 11.92 8.32 15.52
C TYR A 157 13.20 8.75 16.29
N PRO A 158 14.14 9.48 15.67
CA PRO A 158 14.30 9.83 14.25
C PRO A 158 14.89 8.68 13.40
N GLY A 159 14.67 8.67 12.09
CA GLY A 159 15.22 7.63 11.20
C GLY A 159 14.61 6.24 11.43
N THR A 160 15.40 5.19 11.21
CA THR A 160 14.98 3.78 11.38
C THR A 160 15.84 3.05 12.42
N PHE A 161 15.34 1.93 12.95
CA PHE A 161 16.18 1.05 13.78
C PHE A 161 17.28 0.38 12.95
N THR A 162 18.39 0.08 13.60
CA THR A 162 19.58 -0.63 13.09
C THR A 162 19.85 -1.88 13.94
N PRO A 163 20.71 -2.81 13.49
CA PRO A 163 21.08 -3.99 14.28
C PRO A 163 21.73 -3.66 15.63
N MET A 164 22.28 -2.46 15.79
CA MET A 164 22.95 -2.03 17.04
C MET A 164 21.98 -1.41 18.05
N ASN A 165 20.71 -1.19 17.71
CA ASN A 165 19.76 -0.56 18.64
C ASN A 165 19.29 -1.54 19.71
N TYR A 166 19.63 -1.24 20.96
CA TYR A 166 19.16 -1.97 22.14
C TYR A 166 17.79 -1.50 22.66
N LEU A 167 17.11 -0.65 21.90
CA LEU A 167 15.70 -0.28 22.11
C LEU A 167 14.88 -0.68 20.87
N GLY A 168 13.59 -0.91 21.08
CA GLY A 168 12.58 -1.07 20.04
C GLY A 168 11.30 -0.30 20.38
N LEU A 169 10.20 -0.61 19.70
CA LEU A 169 8.85 -0.12 20.06
C LEU A 169 8.57 -0.35 21.57
N PRO A 170 8.01 0.59 22.34
CA PRO A 170 7.73 0.37 23.75
C PRO A 170 6.84 -0.86 23.98
N ARG A 171 7.16 -1.73 24.96
CA ARG A 171 6.37 -2.95 25.25
C ARG A 171 4.97 -2.68 25.82
N ASN A 172 4.68 -1.42 26.16
CA ASN A 172 3.37 -0.91 26.55
C ASN A 172 2.61 -0.23 25.41
N GLU A 173 3.18 -0.10 24.20
CA GLU A 173 2.42 0.30 23.02
C GLU A 173 1.51 -0.83 22.57
N THR A 174 0.23 -0.49 22.42
CA THR A 174 -0.82 -1.47 22.12
C THR A 174 -0.91 -1.68 20.62
N THR A 175 -0.63 -2.91 20.17
CA THR A 175 -0.67 -3.27 18.74
C THR A 175 -2.01 -3.86 18.32
N ILE A 176 -2.28 -3.86 17.01
CA ILE A 176 -3.37 -4.65 16.40
C ILE A 176 -3.34 -6.10 16.87
N ALA A 177 -2.15 -6.73 16.92
CA ALA A 177 -2.00 -8.12 17.34
C ALA A 177 -2.40 -8.31 18.82
N THR A 178 -1.94 -7.40 19.70
CA THR A 178 -2.28 -7.40 21.13
C THR A 178 -3.80 -7.32 21.33
N LEU A 179 -4.46 -6.37 20.66
CA LEU A 179 -5.90 -6.17 20.75
C LEU A 179 -6.71 -7.37 20.22
N LEU A 180 -6.25 -8.01 19.14
CA LEU A 180 -6.94 -9.18 18.58
C LEU A 180 -6.82 -10.43 19.45
N LYS A 181 -5.75 -10.56 20.26
CA LYS A 181 -5.62 -11.68 21.22
C LYS A 181 -6.71 -11.65 22.30
N ASP A 182 -7.20 -10.48 22.69
CA ASP A 182 -8.34 -10.34 23.62
C ASP A 182 -9.66 -10.87 23.03
N LYS A 183 -9.73 -11.04 21.69
CA LYS A 183 -10.83 -11.70 20.97
C LYS A 183 -10.51 -13.15 20.55
N GLY A 184 -9.46 -13.75 21.13
CA GLY A 184 -9.10 -15.14 20.90
C GLY A 184 -8.49 -15.44 19.53
N TYR A 185 -8.06 -14.41 18.77
CA TYR A 185 -7.40 -14.60 17.48
C TYR A 185 -6.08 -15.36 17.64
N ARG A 186 -5.77 -16.22 16.67
CA ARG A 186 -4.38 -16.64 16.43
C ARG A 186 -3.64 -15.53 15.71
N THR A 187 -2.42 -15.20 16.13
CA THR A 187 -1.66 -14.06 15.61
C THR A 187 -0.30 -14.48 15.08
N MET A 188 0.07 -14.01 13.89
CA MET A 188 1.38 -14.33 13.29
C MET A 188 1.96 -13.15 12.52
N LEU A 189 3.28 -12.96 12.69
CA LEU A 189 4.10 -12.13 11.82
C LEU A 189 5.00 -13.02 10.96
N THR A 190 5.11 -12.77 9.65
CA THR A 190 6.23 -13.33 8.89
C THR A 190 6.88 -12.33 7.94
N GLY A 191 8.21 -12.31 7.95
CA GLY A 191 9.04 -11.35 7.21
C GLY A 191 9.62 -10.23 8.07
N LYS A 192 9.63 -9.00 7.57
CA LYS A 192 10.39 -7.87 8.13
C LYS A 192 9.70 -7.18 9.32
N TRP A 193 10.25 -7.34 10.52
CA TRP A 193 9.77 -6.63 11.71
C TRP A 193 10.14 -5.13 11.70
N HIS A 194 11.43 -4.84 11.80
CA HIS A 194 12.06 -3.51 11.77
C HIS A 194 11.64 -2.52 12.87
N LEU A 195 11.15 -3.02 14.03
CA LEU A 195 10.79 -2.22 15.21
C LEU A 195 11.70 -2.46 16.43
N GLY A 196 12.95 -2.85 16.16
CA GLY A 196 14.00 -3.09 17.16
C GLY A 196 14.11 -4.55 17.61
N VAL A 197 15.20 -4.87 18.32
CA VAL A 197 15.45 -6.20 18.91
C VAL A 197 15.60 -6.09 20.42
N GLY A 198 16.49 -5.21 20.89
CA GLY A 198 16.98 -5.24 22.27
C GLY A 198 18.30 -5.99 22.38
N ARG A 199 18.70 -6.37 23.59
CA ARG A 199 19.94 -7.15 23.86
C ARG A 199 19.70 -8.66 23.91
N GLU A 200 18.49 -9.04 24.32
CA GLU A 200 18.03 -10.39 24.60
C GLU A 200 16.77 -10.73 23.80
N GLY A 201 16.36 -9.83 22.89
CA GLY A 201 15.16 -9.96 22.05
C GLY A 201 13.90 -9.32 22.64
N GLU A 202 14.03 -8.45 23.63
CA GLU A 202 12.92 -7.86 24.40
C GLU A 202 11.85 -7.17 23.55
N TYR A 203 12.19 -6.74 22.33
CA TYR A 203 11.32 -6.01 21.40
C TYR A 203 10.96 -6.82 20.15
N LEU A 204 11.19 -8.14 20.14
CA LEU A 204 10.75 -9.03 19.05
C LEU A 204 9.22 -9.15 19.00
N PRO A 205 8.62 -9.52 17.84
CA PRO A 205 7.17 -9.54 17.64
C PRO A 205 6.36 -10.32 18.70
N ILE A 206 6.95 -11.38 19.27
CA ILE A 206 6.32 -12.19 20.32
C ILE A 206 6.05 -11.44 21.63
N HIS A 207 6.68 -10.28 21.85
CA HIS A 207 6.41 -9.38 22.97
C HIS A 207 5.43 -8.24 22.62
N HIS A 208 4.98 -8.19 21.36
CA HIS A 208 4.07 -7.18 20.81
C HIS A 208 2.79 -7.80 20.25
N GLY A 209 2.34 -8.89 20.88
CA GLY A 209 1.03 -9.50 20.63
C GLY A 209 0.97 -10.57 19.55
N PHE A 210 2.10 -11.04 19.00
CA PHE A 210 2.12 -12.15 18.02
C PHE A 210 2.42 -13.50 18.70
N ASP A 211 1.66 -14.56 18.38
CA ASP A 211 1.88 -15.92 18.88
C ASP A 211 3.02 -16.64 18.15
N HIS A 212 3.18 -16.32 16.86
CA HIS A 212 4.16 -16.91 15.97
C HIS A 212 4.93 -15.84 15.18
N TYR A 213 6.23 -16.04 15.02
CA TYR A 213 7.09 -15.18 14.19
C TYR A 213 8.11 -16.02 13.42
N LEU A 214 8.21 -15.79 12.10
CA LEU A 214 9.34 -16.22 11.29
C LEU A 214 9.81 -15.07 10.39
N GLY A 215 11.05 -14.60 10.54
CA GLY A 215 11.55 -13.49 9.72
C GLY A 215 12.84 -12.84 10.21
N LEU A 216 13.20 -11.69 9.62
CA LEU A 216 14.37 -10.90 10.02
C LEU A 216 13.90 -9.68 10.84
N PRO A 217 14.62 -9.33 11.92
CA PRO A 217 14.23 -8.24 12.81
C PRO A 217 14.38 -6.83 12.22
N TYR A 218 15.05 -6.68 11.07
CA TYR A 218 15.36 -5.42 10.38
C TYR A 218 15.49 -5.66 8.86
N SER A 219 15.76 -4.61 8.06
CA SER A 219 16.00 -4.75 6.60
C SER A 219 17.14 -5.74 6.30
N HIS A 220 17.02 -6.49 5.21
CA HIS A 220 18.05 -7.45 4.77
C HIS A 220 19.31 -6.80 4.18
N ASP A 221 19.35 -5.47 4.02
CA ASP A 221 20.59 -4.73 3.75
C ASP A 221 21.33 -4.27 5.00
N MET A 222 20.76 -4.47 6.20
CA MET A 222 21.41 -4.16 7.49
C MET A 222 22.27 -5.34 8.00
N CYS A 223 22.93 -6.05 7.10
CA CYS A 223 23.83 -7.18 7.36
C CYS A 223 24.70 -7.44 6.10
N PRO A 224 25.85 -8.11 6.18
CA PRO A 224 26.52 -8.61 4.98
C PRO A 224 25.65 -9.66 4.26
N CYS A 225 25.49 -9.53 2.94
CA CYS A 225 24.68 -10.44 2.12
C CYS A 225 25.47 -10.95 0.89
N PRO A 226 25.86 -12.24 0.83
CA PRO A 226 26.81 -12.72 -0.18
C PRO A 226 26.17 -13.06 -1.53
N THR A 227 24.86 -13.33 -1.60
CA THR A 227 24.18 -13.81 -2.82
C THR A 227 22.73 -13.36 -2.84
N CYS A 228 22.32 -12.72 -3.95
CA CYS A 228 20.97 -12.21 -4.16
C CYS A 228 20.27 -12.85 -5.36
N PHE A 229 21.03 -13.41 -6.30
CA PHE A 229 20.51 -14.19 -7.41
C PHE A 229 21.42 -15.40 -7.65
N PRO A 230 20.93 -16.50 -8.24
CA PRO A 230 21.76 -17.66 -8.58
C PRO A 230 23.05 -17.25 -9.30
N GLY A 231 24.20 -17.62 -8.73
CA GLY A 231 25.52 -17.30 -9.28
C GLY A 231 25.90 -15.81 -9.32
N ARG A 232 25.15 -14.91 -8.69
CA ARG A 232 25.45 -13.46 -8.67
C ARG A 232 25.43 -12.90 -7.23
N PRO A 233 26.50 -12.20 -6.80
CA PRO A 233 26.52 -11.57 -5.49
C PRO A 233 25.50 -10.43 -5.41
N CYS A 234 25.15 -10.05 -4.19
CA CYS A 234 24.36 -8.85 -3.96
C CYS A 234 25.15 -7.58 -4.30
N HIS A 235 24.44 -6.52 -4.71
CA HIS A 235 25.03 -5.19 -4.91
C HIS A 235 25.70 -4.74 -3.60
N ASP A 236 26.98 -4.38 -3.71
CA ASP A 236 27.83 -3.85 -2.64
C ASP A 236 27.85 -4.74 -1.38
N ASN A 237 27.58 -6.04 -1.54
CA ASN A 237 27.52 -7.06 -0.49
C ASN A 237 26.62 -6.67 0.71
N CYS A 238 25.60 -5.81 0.48
CA CYS A 238 24.86 -5.07 1.51
C CYS A 238 25.77 -4.24 2.43
N TRP A 239 25.91 -2.95 2.14
CA TRP A 239 26.60 -2.02 3.04
C TRP A 239 25.70 -1.59 4.21
N GLY A 240 25.43 -2.52 5.13
CA GLY A 240 24.60 -2.31 6.33
C GLY A 240 25.34 -1.68 7.52
N GLY A 241 26.59 -1.25 7.36
CA GLY A 241 27.44 -0.74 8.45
C GLY A 241 27.88 -1.77 9.50
N THR A 242 27.45 -3.03 9.38
CA THR A 242 27.74 -4.14 10.30
C THR A 242 28.57 -5.25 9.64
N ARG A 243 29.16 -6.11 10.48
CA ARG A 243 29.83 -7.36 10.12
C ARG A 243 29.06 -8.61 10.56
N VAL A 244 27.87 -8.43 11.14
CA VAL A 244 26.98 -9.51 11.62
C VAL A 244 26.05 -9.93 10.49
N SER A 245 26.13 -11.18 10.08
CA SER A 245 25.26 -11.82 9.10
C SER A 245 23.76 -11.71 9.46
N CYS A 246 22.86 -11.67 8.47
CA CYS A 246 21.42 -11.53 8.76
C CYS A 246 20.86 -12.75 9.52
N PRO A 247 20.19 -12.55 10.67
CA PRO A 247 19.56 -13.61 11.43
C PRO A 247 18.13 -13.87 10.96
N LEU A 248 17.81 -15.12 10.62
CA LEU A 248 16.42 -15.58 10.57
C LEU A 248 15.99 -16.00 11.98
N TYR A 249 15.02 -15.30 12.54
CA TYR A 249 14.39 -15.66 13.80
C TYR A 249 13.18 -16.58 13.57
N SER A 250 13.05 -17.59 14.41
CA SER A 250 11.80 -18.29 14.71
C SER A 250 11.43 -17.96 16.17
N ASN A 251 10.34 -17.22 16.37
CA ASN A 251 9.95 -16.63 17.66
C ASN A 251 11.13 -15.86 18.31
N GLY A 252 11.61 -16.28 19.48
CA GLY A 252 12.74 -15.65 20.18
C GLY A 252 14.12 -16.16 19.76
N THR A 253 14.20 -17.18 18.91
CA THR A 253 15.43 -17.94 18.63
C THR A 253 15.91 -17.70 17.21
N ILE A 254 17.20 -17.38 17.04
CA ILE A 254 17.83 -17.35 15.71
C ILE A 254 18.02 -18.80 15.26
N VAL A 255 17.43 -19.16 14.12
CA VAL A 255 17.49 -20.52 13.56
C VAL A 255 18.48 -20.65 12.40
N GLU A 256 18.97 -19.54 11.86
CA GLU A 256 19.90 -19.50 10.72
C GLU A 256 20.53 -18.11 10.61
N GLN A 257 21.85 -18.04 10.43
CA GLN A 257 22.62 -16.81 10.30
C GLN A 257 23.97 -17.15 9.64
N PRO A 258 24.31 -16.68 8.42
CA PRO A 258 23.49 -15.90 7.49
C PRO A 258 22.26 -16.65 6.99
N VAL A 259 21.15 -15.93 6.85
CA VAL A 259 19.98 -16.39 6.10
C VAL A 259 20.23 -16.45 4.60
N ASP A 260 19.78 -17.53 3.96
CA ASP A 260 19.75 -17.62 2.50
C ASP A 260 18.55 -16.83 1.91
N LEU A 261 18.85 -15.74 1.23
CA LEU A 261 17.85 -14.90 0.54
C LEU A 261 17.13 -15.64 -0.59
N LEU A 262 17.74 -16.64 -1.23
CA LEU A 262 17.13 -17.36 -2.36
C LEU A 262 16.01 -18.32 -1.94
N THR A 263 16.03 -18.82 -0.70
CA THR A 263 14.93 -19.63 -0.13
C THR A 263 14.02 -18.85 0.82
N LEU A 264 14.45 -17.68 1.33
CA LEU A 264 13.74 -16.88 2.32
C LEU A 264 12.26 -16.68 1.98
N THR A 265 11.92 -16.03 0.85
CA THR A 265 10.52 -15.70 0.54
C THR A 265 9.63 -16.94 0.39
N SER A 266 10.15 -18.03 -0.17
CA SER A 266 9.42 -19.30 -0.25
C SER A 266 9.12 -19.90 1.15
N ARG A 267 10.03 -19.74 2.11
CA ARG A 267 9.85 -20.22 3.50
C ARG A 267 8.83 -19.37 4.25
N LEU A 268 8.90 -18.05 4.15
CA LEU A 268 7.90 -17.13 4.73
C LEU A 268 6.49 -17.42 4.18
N VAL A 269 6.37 -17.60 2.86
CA VAL A 269 5.11 -17.98 2.19
C VAL A 269 4.60 -19.33 2.70
N GLN A 270 5.45 -20.36 2.79
CA GLN A 270 5.03 -21.66 3.30
C GLN A 270 4.54 -21.57 4.75
N THR A 271 5.21 -20.83 5.62
CA THR A 271 4.78 -20.67 7.02
C THR A 271 3.45 -19.92 7.11
N ALA A 272 3.23 -18.87 6.31
CA ALA A 272 1.93 -18.19 6.23
C ALA A 272 0.80 -19.12 5.76
N VAL A 273 1.05 -19.95 4.75
CA VAL A 273 0.07 -20.92 4.23
C VAL A 273 -0.26 -21.99 5.27
N THR A 274 0.75 -22.57 5.94
CA THR A 274 0.53 -23.55 7.03
C THR A 274 -0.26 -22.94 8.18
N PHE A 275 0.08 -21.72 8.62
CA PHE A 275 -0.64 -21.03 9.70
C PHE A 275 -2.13 -20.82 9.38
N MET A 276 -2.47 -20.42 8.16
CA MET A 276 -3.87 -20.28 7.73
C MET A 276 -4.61 -21.63 7.66
N ALA A 277 -3.92 -22.70 7.23
CA ALA A 277 -4.48 -24.05 7.24
C ALA A 277 -4.76 -24.54 8.68
N ASP A 278 -3.81 -24.35 9.59
CA ASP A 278 -3.98 -24.71 11.01
C ASP A 278 -5.09 -23.88 11.67
N ALA A 279 -5.22 -22.60 11.34
CA ALA A 279 -6.28 -21.73 11.86
C ALA A 279 -7.66 -22.16 11.36
N ALA A 280 -7.79 -22.52 10.08
CA ALA A 280 -9.00 -23.09 9.50
C ALA A 280 -9.39 -24.42 10.17
N ALA A 281 -8.43 -25.34 10.32
CA ALA A 281 -8.65 -26.61 11.01
C ALA A 281 -9.05 -26.41 12.49
N SER A 282 -8.48 -25.40 13.16
CA SER A 282 -8.82 -25.01 14.54
C SER A 282 -10.14 -24.23 14.65
N ARG A 283 -10.78 -23.85 13.53
CA ARG A 283 -11.91 -22.91 13.45
C ARG A 283 -11.71 -21.60 14.23
N LYS A 284 -10.47 -21.11 14.34
CA LYS A 284 -10.15 -19.86 15.03
C LYS A 284 -9.95 -18.70 14.05
N PRO A 285 -10.46 -17.49 14.35
CA PRO A 285 -10.11 -16.31 13.57
C PRO A 285 -8.61 -16.05 13.69
N PHE A 286 -8.01 -15.48 12.65
CA PHE A 286 -6.56 -15.20 12.66
C PHE A 286 -6.18 -13.82 12.12
N PHE A 287 -5.04 -13.34 12.62
CA PHE A 287 -4.34 -12.17 12.13
C PHE A 287 -2.99 -12.61 11.56
N LEU A 288 -2.83 -12.45 10.24
CA LEU A 288 -1.57 -12.65 9.54
C LEU A 288 -1.04 -11.28 9.10
N TYR A 289 0.07 -10.84 9.71
CA TYR A 289 0.85 -9.72 9.22
C TYR A 289 2.03 -10.27 8.42
N PHE A 290 2.05 -10.00 7.11
CA PHE A 290 3.12 -10.42 6.19
C PHE A 290 3.83 -9.18 5.61
N PRO A 291 4.74 -8.56 6.39
CA PRO A 291 5.69 -7.59 5.86
C PRO A 291 6.78 -8.27 5.01
N PHE A 292 6.72 -8.09 3.69
CA PHE A 292 7.73 -8.61 2.78
C PHE A 292 9.07 -7.86 2.89
N PHE A 293 10.12 -8.43 2.29
CA PHE A 293 11.40 -7.75 2.01
C PHE A 293 11.46 -7.19 0.59
N HIS A 294 10.62 -7.68 -0.32
CA HIS A 294 10.46 -7.12 -1.65
C HIS A 294 9.66 -5.81 -1.56
N VAL A 295 10.04 -4.74 -2.25
CA VAL A 295 11.12 -4.56 -3.24
C VAL A 295 12.29 -3.71 -2.67
N HIS A 296 12.61 -3.88 -1.39
CA HIS A 296 13.70 -3.15 -0.74
C HIS A 296 15.07 -3.59 -1.24
N HIS A 297 16.03 -2.66 -1.17
CA HIS A 297 17.42 -2.91 -1.54
C HIS A 297 18.10 -3.94 -0.59
N PRO A 298 19.04 -4.77 -1.09
CA PRO A 298 19.24 -5.11 -2.50
C PRO A 298 18.12 -6.01 -3.01
N GLN A 299 17.85 -5.90 -4.30
CA GLN A 299 16.92 -6.81 -4.98
C GLN A 299 17.50 -8.22 -4.98
N PHE A 300 16.70 -9.23 -4.60
CA PHE A 300 17.04 -10.64 -4.64
C PHE A 300 15.88 -11.46 -5.24
N SER A 301 16.19 -12.61 -5.84
CA SER A 301 15.19 -13.62 -6.24
C SER A 301 15.83 -14.94 -6.73
N PRO A 302 15.24 -16.12 -6.49
CA PRO A 302 15.71 -17.40 -7.05
C PRO A 302 15.42 -17.56 -8.54
N GLU A 303 16.08 -18.55 -9.17
CA GLU A 303 16.15 -18.77 -10.62
C GLU A 303 14.79 -18.73 -11.36
N LYS A 304 13.74 -19.23 -10.71
CA LYS A 304 12.35 -19.25 -11.18
C LYS A 304 11.88 -17.89 -11.72
N PHE A 305 12.29 -16.79 -11.09
CA PHE A 305 11.82 -15.43 -11.42
C PHE A 305 12.86 -14.60 -12.20
N VAL A 306 14.12 -15.05 -12.24
CA VAL A 306 15.21 -14.30 -12.89
C VAL A 306 15.01 -14.18 -14.40
N GLY A 307 15.13 -12.95 -14.90
CA GLY A 307 14.94 -12.61 -16.31
C GLY A 307 13.50 -12.87 -16.81
N LYS A 308 12.51 -12.90 -15.91
CA LYS A 308 11.08 -13.02 -16.30
C LYS A 308 10.39 -11.67 -16.37
N SER A 309 11.00 -10.63 -15.82
CA SER A 309 10.52 -9.25 -15.88
C SER A 309 11.30 -8.42 -16.90
N LEU A 310 10.64 -7.45 -17.54
CA LEU A 310 11.29 -6.48 -18.44
C LEU A 310 11.95 -5.33 -17.68
N ARG A 311 11.93 -5.38 -16.34
CA ARG A 311 12.39 -4.31 -15.43
C ARG A 311 13.59 -4.74 -14.58
N GLY A 312 14.47 -5.57 -15.12
CA GLY A 312 15.73 -5.98 -14.46
C GLY A 312 15.52 -6.62 -13.08
N THR A 313 16.48 -6.42 -12.18
CA THR A 313 16.52 -7.12 -10.88
C THR A 313 15.41 -6.69 -9.91
N ILE A 314 14.98 -5.43 -9.91
CA ILE A 314 13.76 -5.01 -9.19
C ILE A 314 12.51 -5.62 -9.82
N GLY A 315 12.48 -5.76 -11.15
CA GLY A 315 11.40 -6.42 -11.86
C GLY A 315 11.24 -7.89 -11.49
N ASP A 316 12.34 -8.62 -11.32
CA ASP A 316 12.32 -10.04 -10.90
C ASP A 316 11.90 -10.17 -9.41
N SER A 317 12.45 -9.33 -8.54
CA SER A 317 12.07 -9.19 -7.11
C SER A 317 10.56 -8.87 -6.93
N LEU A 318 10.03 -7.96 -7.76
CA LEU A 318 8.60 -7.61 -7.79
C LEU A 318 7.72 -8.77 -8.29
N TYR A 319 8.23 -9.62 -9.20
CA TYR A 319 7.50 -10.78 -9.69
C TYR A 319 7.48 -11.95 -8.69
N GLU A 320 8.48 -12.04 -7.80
CA GLU A 320 8.42 -12.93 -6.65
C GLU A 320 7.43 -12.45 -5.58
N LEU A 321 7.41 -11.14 -5.29
CA LEU A 321 6.37 -10.52 -4.44
C LEU A 321 4.96 -10.83 -4.95
N ASP A 322 4.74 -10.67 -6.26
CA ASP A 322 3.47 -11.00 -6.91
C ASP A 322 3.07 -12.47 -6.70
N TRP A 323 3.99 -13.40 -6.96
CA TRP A 323 3.75 -14.82 -6.73
C TRP A 323 3.45 -15.14 -5.26
N ALA A 324 4.13 -14.48 -4.32
CA ALA A 324 3.95 -14.65 -2.89
C ALA A 324 2.56 -14.19 -2.42
N VAL A 325 2.12 -13.00 -2.85
CA VAL A 325 0.73 -12.53 -2.68
C VAL A 325 -0.25 -13.52 -3.27
N GLY A 326 0.01 -13.99 -4.49
CA GLY A 326 -0.78 -15.02 -5.17
C GLY A 326 -0.92 -16.31 -4.35
N GLN A 327 0.12 -16.77 -3.65
CA GLN A 327 0.03 -17.97 -2.81
C GLN A 327 -0.83 -17.76 -1.56
N VAL A 328 -0.76 -16.59 -0.92
CA VAL A 328 -1.60 -16.26 0.24
C VAL A 328 -3.07 -16.23 -0.18
N VAL A 329 -3.42 -15.50 -1.25
CA VAL A 329 -4.81 -15.42 -1.74
C VAL A 329 -5.30 -16.78 -2.27
N LYS A 330 -4.42 -17.59 -2.87
CA LYS A 330 -4.74 -18.96 -3.29
C LYS A 330 -5.07 -19.86 -2.08
N ALA A 331 -4.26 -19.83 -1.01
CA ALA A 331 -4.53 -20.61 0.20
C ALA A 331 -5.85 -20.20 0.87
N LEU A 332 -6.14 -18.90 0.94
CA LEU A 332 -7.44 -18.40 1.41
C LEU A 332 -8.63 -18.94 0.58
N ARG A 333 -8.46 -19.10 -0.73
CA ARG A 333 -9.48 -19.74 -1.60
C ARG A 333 -9.57 -21.25 -1.34
N GLN A 334 -8.43 -21.94 -1.19
CA GLN A 334 -8.37 -23.40 -0.99
C GLN A 334 -8.96 -23.86 0.36
N HIS A 335 -8.84 -23.06 1.41
CA HIS A 335 -9.44 -23.34 2.73
C HIS A 335 -10.82 -22.70 2.93
N HIS A 336 -11.46 -22.20 1.86
CA HIS A 336 -12.77 -21.52 1.88
C HIS A 336 -12.84 -20.27 2.80
N LEU A 337 -11.69 -19.70 3.16
CA LEU A 337 -11.56 -18.54 4.06
C LEU A 337 -11.80 -17.20 3.37
N LEU A 338 -11.59 -17.10 2.04
CA LEU A 338 -11.53 -15.79 1.36
C LEU A 338 -12.77 -14.90 1.59
N SER A 339 -13.97 -15.48 1.66
CA SER A 339 -15.21 -14.74 1.93
C SER A 339 -15.33 -14.23 3.37
N SER A 340 -14.58 -14.79 4.33
CA SER A 340 -14.53 -14.34 5.73
C SER A 340 -13.22 -13.63 6.09
N THR A 341 -12.43 -13.22 5.08
CA THR A 341 -11.12 -12.58 5.28
C THR A 341 -11.08 -11.18 4.69
N LEU A 342 -10.69 -10.21 5.53
CA LEU A 342 -10.24 -8.88 5.11
C LEU A 342 -8.76 -8.95 4.72
N ILE A 343 -8.44 -8.65 3.45
CA ILE A 343 -7.06 -8.47 2.99
C ILE A 343 -6.78 -6.98 2.80
N TRP A 344 -5.69 -6.49 3.39
CA TRP A 344 -5.15 -5.14 3.24
C TRP A 344 -3.78 -5.22 2.57
N PHE A 345 -3.66 -4.81 1.31
CA PHE A 345 -2.37 -4.73 0.60
C PHE A 345 -1.88 -3.28 0.54
N SER A 346 -0.65 -3.02 0.98
CA SER A 346 -0.01 -1.69 1.02
C SER A 346 1.51 -1.77 0.90
N SER A 347 2.19 -0.62 0.80
CA SER A 347 3.61 -0.46 1.14
C SER A 347 3.79 0.27 2.49
N ASP A 348 5.00 0.25 3.06
CA ASP A 348 5.37 1.00 4.26
C ASP A 348 5.90 2.43 3.97
N ASN A 349 6.50 2.65 2.81
CA ASN A 349 6.85 3.97 2.30
C ASN A 349 6.88 3.99 0.77
N GLY A 350 7.03 5.18 0.20
CA GLY A 350 7.30 5.37 -1.23
C GLY A 350 8.56 4.67 -1.71
N SER A 351 8.75 4.63 -3.02
CA SER A 351 9.89 3.95 -3.65
C SER A 351 11.23 4.57 -3.29
N LYS A 352 12.24 3.73 -2.99
CA LYS A 352 13.63 4.17 -3.00
C LYS A 352 14.04 4.41 -4.46
N GLU A 353 14.23 5.68 -4.83
CA GLU A 353 14.70 6.05 -6.18
C GLU A 353 16.23 6.00 -6.18
N VAL A 354 16.82 5.26 -7.12
CA VAL A 354 18.27 5.02 -7.19
C VAL A 354 18.69 4.86 -8.65
N GLN A 355 19.43 5.83 -9.19
CA GLN A 355 20.24 5.56 -10.38
C GLN A 355 21.45 4.69 -9.98
N SER A 356 21.75 3.64 -10.76
CA SER A 356 22.98 2.87 -10.53
C SER A 356 24.20 3.76 -10.78
N GLY A 357 25.04 3.95 -9.74
CA GLY A 357 26.25 4.76 -9.83
C GLY A 357 27.20 4.29 -10.95
N HIS A 358 27.89 5.23 -11.58
CA HIS A 358 28.79 4.91 -12.70
C HIS A 358 30.03 4.13 -12.25
N GLN A 359 30.04 2.83 -12.50
CA GLN A 359 31.21 2.17 -13.08
C GLN A 359 30.77 1.26 -14.25
N PRO A 360 31.43 1.32 -15.41
CA PRO A 360 31.27 0.28 -16.42
C PRO A 360 31.91 -0.99 -15.87
N ALA A 361 31.11 -2.04 -15.66
CA ALA A 361 31.68 -3.38 -15.57
C ALA A 361 32.41 -3.67 -16.89
N SER A 362 33.65 -4.13 -16.82
CA SER A 362 34.41 -4.57 -18.00
C SER A 362 33.63 -5.64 -18.76
N GLU A 363 33.59 -5.55 -20.11
CA GLU A 363 32.84 -6.46 -20.98
C GLU A 363 33.46 -7.88 -21.09
N GLU A 364 33.74 -8.52 -19.96
CA GLU A 364 34.14 -9.93 -19.89
C GLU A 364 33.21 -10.68 -18.93
N GLY A 365 32.47 -11.68 -19.45
CA GLY A 365 31.74 -12.64 -18.62
C GLY A 365 30.21 -12.64 -18.67
N ILE A 366 29.54 -11.93 -19.59
CA ILE A 366 28.09 -12.11 -19.82
C ILE A 366 27.86 -13.34 -20.73
N PRO A 367 27.20 -14.42 -20.26
CA PRO A 367 26.82 -15.54 -21.14
C PRO A 367 25.76 -15.11 -22.16
N SER A 368 25.80 -15.64 -23.38
CA SER A 368 25.02 -15.15 -24.52
C SER A 368 23.52 -15.57 -24.50
N GLY A 369 22.79 -15.16 -23.47
CA GLY A 369 21.32 -15.29 -23.37
C GLY A 369 20.54 -14.09 -23.94
N TYR A 370 21.15 -12.89 -23.96
CA TYR A 370 20.50 -11.67 -24.48
C TYR A 370 20.71 -11.52 -26.00
N GLY A 371 19.64 -11.79 -26.78
CA GLY A 371 19.65 -11.62 -28.22
C GLY A 371 19.80 -10.16 -28.65
N ARG A 372 20.92 -9.82 -29.28
CA ARG A 372 21.20 -8.45 -29.78
C ARG A 372 20.33 -8.11 -31.00
N VAL A 373 19.25 -7.36 -30.77
CA VAL A 373 18.45 -6.72 -31.85
C VAL A 373 19.22 -5.50 -32.40
N ALA A 374 20.17 -5.76 -33.30
CA ALA A 374 20.99 -4.72 -33.91
C ALA A 374 20.28 -4.06 -35.11
N TRP A 375 19.66 -2.90 -34.87
CA TRP A 375 19.13 -2.04 -35.93
C TRP A 375 20.27 -1.45 -36.79
N ARG A 376 20.55 -2.06 -37.94
CA ARG A 376 21.39 -1.43 -38.97
C ARG A 376 20.61 -0.30 -39.64
N ARG A 377 21.25 0.86 -39.85
CA ARG A 377 20.85 1.75 -40.94
C ARG A 377 21.15 1.05 -42.26
N GLY A 378 20.18 1.05 -43.17
CA GLY A 378 20.39 0.66 -44.56
C GLY A 378 20.13 1.88 -45.44
N ASP A 379 21.19 2.37 -46.09
CA ASP A 379 21.07 3.30 -47.20
C ASP A 379 20.92 2.46 -48.48
N GLY A 380 19.86 2.67 -49.27
CA GLY A 380 19.63 1.92 -50.52
C GLY A 380 18.16 1.84 -50.95
N GLU A 381 17.93 1.91 -52.26
CA GLU A 381 16.60 2.07 -52.87
C GLU A 381 15.89 0.74 -53.17
N SER A 382 14.61 0.63 -52.78
CA SER A 382 13.51 -0.09 -53.48
C SER A 382 13.60 -1.61 -53.78
N PRO A 383 12.47 -2.28 -54.12
CA PRO A 383 11.06 -1.96 -53.90
C PRO A 383 10.38 -2.90 -52.87
N ALA A 384 9.11 -2.66 -52.55
CA ALA A 384 8.37 -3.46 -51.56
C ALA A 384 7.93 -4.85 -52.08
N SER A 385 7.95 -5.85 -51.19
CA SER A 385 7.25 -7.13 -51.34
C SER A 385 6.29 -7.34 -50.17
N LEU A 386 5.04 -7.67 -50.46
CA LEU A 386 3.97 -7.74 -49.47
C LEU A 386 3.99 -9.07 -48.71
N VAL A 387 4.07 -9.03 -47.38
CA VAL A 387 3.70 -10.16 -46.51
C VAL A 387 2.79 -9.64 -45.40
N THR A 388 1.48 -9.88 -45.56
CA THR A 388 0.45 -9.47 -44.61
C THR A 388 0.26 -10.51 -43.50
N LEU A 389 0.34 -10.07 -42.24
CA LEU A 389 -0.28 -10.78 -41.11
C LEU A 389 -1.45 -9.92 -40.58
N PRO A 390 -2.65 -10.48 -40.37
CA PRO A 390 -3.84 -9.70 -40.03
C PRO A 390 -4.00 -9.49 -38.51
N GLY A 391 -4.77 -8.45 -38.12
CA GLY A 391 -5.54 -8.51 -36.87
C GLY A 391 -5.12 -7.60 -35.69
N ALA A 392 -4.50 -6.44 -35.92
CA ALA A 392 -4.35 -5.41 -34.87
C ALA A 392 -5.23 -4.18 -35.17
N ALA A 393 -6.46 -4.16 -34.61
CA ALA A 393 -7.39 -3.05 -34.79
C ALA A 393 -7.02 -1.86 -33.89
N GLY A 394 -6.27 -0.89 -34.42
CA GLY A 394 -5.86 0.31 -33.69
C GLY A 394 -7.03 1.26 -33.40
N CYS A 395 -7.45 1.34 -32.15
CA CYS A 395 -8.37 2.38 -31.68
C CYS A 395 -7.59 3.67 -31.36
N GLY A 396 -7.50 4.57 -32.35
CA GLY A 396 -6.92 5.90 -32.14
C GLY A 396 -7.80 6.80 -31.27
N TYR A 397 -7.20 7.51 -30.31
CA TYR A 397 -7.92 8.47 -29.47
C TYR A 397 -8.38 9.68 -30.30
N VAL A 398 -9.69 9.86 -30.40
CA VAL A 398 -10.30 11.05 -31.04
C VAL A 398 -10.43 12.17 -30.00
N MET A 399 -9.64 13.23 -30.15
CA MET A 399 -9.76 14.47 -29.38
C MET A 399 -11.08 15.19 -29.71
N CYS A 400 -12.09 15.04 -28.85
CA CYS A 400 -13.41 15.65 -29.06
C CYS A 400 -13.47 17.10 -28.53
N GLN A 401 -12.95 18.06 -29.31
CA GLN A 401 -13.13 19.49 -29.01
C GLN A 401 -14.57 19.93 -29.31
N ARG A 402 -15.30 20.41 -28.28
CA ARG A 402 -16.60 21.07 -28.45
C ARG A 402 -16.44 22.49 -28.97
N GLY A 403 -16.29 22.64 -30.30
CA GLY A 403 -16.45 23.92 -30.97
C GLY A 403 -17.92 24.30 -31.13
N GLY A 404 -18.35 25.41 -30.50
CA GLY A 404 -19.61 26.06 -30.86
C GLY A 404 -19.46 26.79 -32.19
N GLY A 405 -20.26 26.46 -33.20
CA GLY A 405 -20.17 27.11 -34.51
C GLY A 405 -21.09 28.33 -34.66
N VAL A 406 -20.80 29.18 -35.65
CA VAL A 406 -21.81 29.83 -36.52
C VAL A 406 -21.16 30.41 -37.79
N ALA A 407 -21.80 30.15 -38.92
CA ALA A 407 -21.78 30.86 -40.22
C ALA A 407 -20.46 31.18 -41.02
N ARG A 408 -20.25 30.34 -42.05
CA ARG A 408 -20.26 30.70 -43.52
C ARG A 408 -19.06 31.36 -44.25
N SER A 409 -18.99 30.98 -45.53
CA SER A 409 -18.41 31.64 -46.73
C SER A 409 -16.89 31.81 -46.87
N THR A 410 -16.29 30.94 -47.69
CA THR A 410 -15.24 31.28 -48.66
C THR A 410 -15.87 31.97 -49.90
N PRO A 411 -15.12 32.63 -50.82
CA PRO A 411 -14.14 32.01 -51.75
C PRO A 411 -12.71 32.58 -51.56
N ASN A 412 -11.60 31.87 -51.84
CA ASN A 412 -11.10 31.34 -53.12
C ASN A 412 -10.84 32.40 -54.22
N ILE A 413 -9.56 32.66 -54.55
CA ILE A 413 -9.08 32.89 -55.93
C ILE A 413 -7.56 32.63 -55.98
N THR A 414 -7.06 32.19 -57.13
CA THR A 414 -5.68 31.74 -57.39
C THR A 414 -5.01 32.55 -58.50
N SER A 415 -3.71 32.80 -58.41
CA SER A 415 -2.85 33.02 -59.60
C SER A 415 -1.34 32.93 -59.28
N LEU A 416 -0.57 32.39 -60.22
CA LEU A 416 0.91 32.35 -60.19
C LEU A 416 1.51 33.67 -60.72
N GLY A 417 2.78 33.95 -60.40
CA GLY A 417 3.59 34.99 -61.04
C GLY A 417 5.07 34.90 -60.61
N VAL A 418 6.03 35.03 -61.54
CA VAL A 418 7.46 34.71 -61.30
C VAL A 418 8.39 35.71 -62.02
N TRP A 419 9.57 35.97 -61.42
CA TRP A 419 10.88 36.39 -61.98
C TRP A 419 11.48 37.78 -61.66
N ARG A 420 12.82 37.73 -61.46
CA ARG A 420 13.89 38.70 -61.81
C ARG A 420 14.23 39.93 -60.94
N THR A 421 15.14 39.68 -59.98
CA THR A 421 16.53 40.24 -59.87
C THR A 421 16.83 41.74 -60.08
N MET A 422 17.63 42.30 -59.17
CA MET A 422 18.80 43.17 -59.49
C MET A 422 19.92 43.06 -58.42
N ARG A 423 21.13 43.56 -58.72
CA ARG A 423 22.35 43.53 -57.86
C ARG A 423 23.12 44.86 -57.92
N ALA A 424 23.67 45.30 -56.79
CA ALA A 424 24.85 46.19 -56.64
C ALA A 424 25.25 46.25 -55.14
N ALA A 425 26.47 46.58 -54.67
CA ALA A 425 27.85 46.45 -55.18
C ALA A 425 28.84 46.59 -53.98
N LEU A 426 30.13 46.22 -54.13
CA LEU A 426 31.19 46.29 -53.08
C LEU A 426 32.43 47.05 -53.57
N PRO A 427 33.27 47.62 -52.67
CA PRO A 427 34.70 47.22 -52.57
C PRO A 427 35.29 47.27 -51.11
N SER A 428 35.88 46.21 -50.54
CA SER A 428 37.34 45.81 -50.49
C SER A 428 38.31 46.79 -49.77
N ARG A 429 38.85 46.50 -48.55
CA ARG A 429 40.11 45.74 -48.18
C ARG A 429 41.45 46.50 -48.40
N PRO A 430 42.61 46.14 -47.77
CA PRO A 430 42.92 45.37 -46.52
C PRO A 430 44.07 45.98 -45.62
N LEU A 431 44.45 45.37 -44.46
CA LEU A 431 45.85 45.03 -44.03
C LEU A 431 46.06 44.65 -42.53
N SER A 432 47.10 43.82 -42.29
CA SER A 432 47.95 43.64 -41.07
C SER A 432 47.41 43.11 -39.71
N SER A 433 48.25 42.28 -39.07
CA SER A 433 48.22 41.71 -37.70
C SER A 433 49.62 41.90 -37.06
N PRO A 434 49.92 41.70 -35.73
CA PRO A 434 49.19 40.96 -34.68
C PRO A 434 48.91 41.79 -33.38
N PRO A 435 48.34 41.19 -32.30
CA PRO A 435 47.84 41.94 -31.13
C PRO A 435 48.62 41.73 -29.82
N PRO A 436 48.36 42.54 -28.77
CA PRO A 436 48.44 42.14 -27.36
C PRO A 436 47.09 41.66 -26.80
N ALA A 437 47.09 40.96 -25.66
CA ALA A 437 45.93 40.28 -25.09
C ALA A 437 44.83 41.22 -24.55
N GLY A 438 43.55 40.85 -24.72
CA GLY A 438 42.42 41.65 -24.26
C GLY A 438 41.02 41.06 -24.52
N TRP A 439 40.73 39.90 -23.94
CA TRP A 439 39.38 39.31 -23.74
C TRP A 439 38.47 39.19 -24.99
N ALA A 440 38.31 37.96 -25.49
CA ALA A 440 37.35 37.64 -26.54
C ALA A 440 36.70 36.25 -26.33
N ALA A 441 35.58 36.05 -27.02
CA ALA A 441 34.68 34.89 -27.02
C ALA A 441 33.82 34.69 -25.74
N GLY A 442 32.50 34.43 -25.87
CA GLY A 442 31.72 34.50 -27.11
C GLY A 442 30.30 33.96 -26.99
N ALA A 443 29.37 34.57 -27.73
CA ALA A 443 28.05 33.98 -27.98
C ALA A 443 28.22 32.83 -29.00
N GLY A 444 28.27 31.59 -28.50
CA GLY A 444 28.27 30.37 -29.31
C GLY A 444 27.01 29.56 -29.03
N ALA A 445 26.27 29.18 -30.07
CA ALA A 445 25.11 28.31 -29.92
C ALA A 445 25.55 26.89 -29.54
N VAL A 446 25.40 26.55 -28.26
CA VAL A 446 25.65 25.18 -27.78
C VAL A 446 24.53 24.28 -28.31
N ALA A 447 24.89 23.31 -29.16
CA ALA A 447 23.96 22.32 -29.66
C ALA A 447 23.33 21.55 -28.49
N GLY A 448 21.99 21.42 -28.51
CA GLY A 448 21.27 20.71 -27.46
C GLY A 448 21.75 19.28 -27.33
N GLN A 449 22.34 18.94 -26.18
CA GLN A 449 22.61 17.55 -25.83
C GLN A 449 21.26 16.85 -25.64
N ASN A 450 20.85 16.06 -26.63
CA ASN A 450 19.78 15.07 -26.49
C ASN A 450 20.24 13.98 -25.50
N ARG A 451 20.16 14.29 -24.21
CA ARG A 451 20.24 13.31 -23.13
C ARG A 451 18.88 12.60 -23.09
N SER A 452 18.74 11.55 -23.90
CA SER A 452 17.66 10.59 -23.75
C SER A 452 17.57 10.14 -22.28
N PRO A 453 16.37 9.87 -21.74
CA PRO A 453 16.23 9.33 -20.38
C PRO A 453 17.11 8.07 -20.25
N SER A 454 18.03 8.08 -19.28
CA SER A 454 19.08 7.06 -19.24
C SER A 454 18.51 5.69 -18.89
N LEU A 455 18.77 4.71 -19.76
CA LEU A 455 18.34 3.32 -19.57
C LEU A 455 18.90 2.69 -18.28
N THR A 456 19.96 3.26 -17.70
CA THR A 456 20.54 2.84 -16.41
C THR A 456 19.69 3.17 -15.18
N ARG A 457 18.56 3.91 -15.31
CA ARG A 457 17.65 4.21 -14.19
C ARG A 457 16.74 3.07 -13.76
N HIS A 458 16.72 1.93 -14.48
CA HIS A 458 15.59 1.00 -14.41
C HIS A 458 15.82 -0.32 -13.67
N GLU A 459 17.05 -0.74 -13.38
CA GLU A 459 17.27 -2.10 -12.83
C GLU A 459 16.97 -2.25 -11.33
N ARG A 460 17.13 -1.20 -10.50
CA ARG A 460 17.28 -1.36 -9.04
C ARG A 460 16.38 -0.45 -8.18
N GLY A 461 15.93 0.68 -8.73
CA GLY A 461 15.06 1.64 -8.05
C GLY A 461 13.57 1.41 -8.33
N GLY A 462 12.73 1.74 -7.33
CA GLY A 462 11.27 1.75 -7.46
C GLY A 462 10.77 2.94 -8.29
N CYS A 463 9.46 3.16 -8.32
CA CYS A 463 8.84 4.20 -9.13
C CYS A 463 7.65 4.88 -8.42
N ALA A 464 7.77 6.18 -8.19
CA ALA A 464 6.67 7.04 -7.74
C ALA A 464 5.61 7.29 -8.85
N GLY A 465 5.92 6.93 -10.09
CA GLY A 465 5.05 7.07 -11.26
C GLY A 465 4.86 8.52 -11.67
N LEU A 466 3.69 9.07 -11.33
CA LEU A 466 3.29 10.45 -11.61
C LEU A 466 3.49 11.41 -10.42
N LEU A 467 3.81 10.86 -9.24
CA LEU A 467 4.00 11.59 -8.00
C LEU A 467 5.42 12.18 -7.91
N ARG A 468 5.63 13.10 -6.97
CA ARG A 468 6.91 13.82 -6.80
C ARG A 468 7.83 13.12 -5.79
N CYS A 469 9.09 12.91 -6.19
CA CYS A 469 10.16 12.28 -5.40
C CYS A 469 9.81 10.87 -4.85
N GLY A 470 10.62 10.33 -3.95
CA GLY A 470 10.43 9.02 -3.35
C GLY A 470 10.72 8.96 -1.85
N LYS A 471 11.22 7.80 -1.40
CA LYS A 471 11.55 7.48 -0.01
C LYS A 471 12.40 8.58 0.64
N GLY A 472 12.20 8.79 1.94
CA GLY A 472 12.83 9.84 2.74
C GLY A 472 12.25 11.26 2.57
N THR A 473 11.48 11.56 1.51
CA THR A 473 10.88 12.89 1.31
C THR A 473 9.39 12.94 1.69
N THR A 474 8.89 14.14 2.02
CA THR A 474 7.47 14.36 2.37
C THR A 474 6.61 14.81 1.18
N TRP A 475 7.16 14.78 -0.03
CA TRP A 475 6.46 14.86 -1.31
C TRP A 475 5.61 13.59 -1.55
N GLU A 476 4.61 13.67 -2.43
CA GLU A 476 3.60 12.60 -2.60
C GLU A 476 4.21 11.23 -2.89
N GLY A 477 5.27 11.14 -3.70
CA GLY A 477 5.87 9.86 -4.08
C GLY A 477 6.65 9.18 -2.96
N GLY A 478 6.95 9.90 -1.86
CA GLY A 478 7.55 9.35 -0.64
C GLY A 478 6.54 8.81 0.39
N VAL A 479 5.29 9.27 0.36
CA VAL A 479 4.31 9.00 1.43
C VAL A 479 2.91 8.57 0.97
N ARG A 480 2.52 8.77 -0.29
CA ARG A 480 1.29 8.22 -0.87
C ARG A 480 1.62 6.86 -1.49
N VAL A 481 1.04 5.80 -0.94
CA VAL A 481 1.35 4.39 -1.30
C VAL A 481 0.07 3.68 -1.73
N PRO A 482 0.11 2.66 -2.61
CA PRO A 482 -1.10 2.00 -3.08
C PRO A 482 -1.79 1.29 -1.90
N LEU A 483 -3.12 1.28 -1.87
CA LEU A 483 -3.91 0.49 -0.93
C LEU A 483 -5.04 -0.24 -1.65
N PHE A 484 -5.05 -1.56 -1.55
CA PHE A 484 -6.16 -2.41 -1.97
C PHE A 484 -6.78 -3.08 -0.74
N VAL A 485 -8.10 -2.94 -0.58
CA VAL A 485 -8.88 -3.64 0.44
C VAL A 485 -9.81 -4.64 -0.23
N HIS A 486 -9.66 -5.92 0.11
CA HIS A 486 -10.39 -7.04 -0.48
C HIS A 486 -11.14 -7.82 0.60
N TRP A 487 -12.46 -7.93 0.47
CA TRP A 487 -13.29 -8.79 1.30
C TRP A 487 -14.59 -9.15 0.54
N PRO A 488 -14.59 -10.21 -0.29
CA PRO A 488 -15.63 -10.44 -1.31
C PRO A 488 -17.09 -10.55 -0.84
N SER A 489 -17.34 -10.75 0.45
CA SER A 489 -18.70 -10.82 1.01
C SER A 489 -19.24 -9.49 1.55
N ARG A 490 -18.39 -8.46 1.69
CA ARG A 490 -18.77 -7.16 2.29
C ARG A 490 -18.23 -5.91 1.58
N VAL A 491 -17.07 -6.00 0.94
CA VAL A 491 -16.43 -4.87 0.24
C VAL A 491 -16.56 -5.08 -1.26
N SER A 492 -17.26 -4.16 -1.93
CA SER A 492 -17.43 -4.20 -3.39
C SER A 492 -16.16 -3.75 -4.11
N PRO A 493 -15.74 -4.40 -5.22
CA PRO A 493 -14.64 -3.92 -6.04
C PRO A 493 -14.92 -2.52 -6.60
N GLY A 494 -13.92 -1.64 -6.60
CA GLY A 494 -14.12 -0.25 -7.00
C GLY A 494 -12.96 0.67 -6.65
N ARG A 495 -13.26 1.97 -6.54
CA ARG A 495 -12.31 3.05 -6.21
C ARG A 495 -12.93 3.98 -5.17
N SER A 496 -12.13 4.41 -4.20
CA SER A 496 -12.43 5.58 -3.37
C SER A 496 -11.31 6.61 -3.48
N ASP A 497 -11.71 7.88 -3.56
CA ASP A 497 -10.82 9.04 -3.46
C ASP A 497 -10.83 9.64 -2.04
N GLY A 498 -11.43 8.94 -1.07
CA GLY A 498 -11.37 9.30 0.35
C GLY A 498 -9.95 9.27 0.91
N LEU A 499 -9.61 10.27 1.73
CA LEU A 499 -8.34 10.34 2.45
C LEU A 499 -8.28 9.22 3.51
N VAL A 500 -7.26 8.37 3.45
CA VAL A 500 -6.99 7.26 4.39
C VAL A 500 -5.52 7.29 4.77
N SER A 501 -5.16 6.77 5.95
CA SER A 501 -3.78 6.57 6.37
C SER A 501 -3.54 5.19 6.98
N ALA A 502 -2.28 4.73 6.96
CA ALA A 502 -1.86 3.48 7.60
C ALA A 502 -2.25 3.36 9.08
N VAL A 503 -2.36 4.49 9.81
CA VAL A 503 -2.85 4.51 11.21
C VAL A 503 -4.35 4.15 11.35
N ASP A 504 -5.13 4.24 10.28
CA ASP A 504 -6.59 3.95 10.30
C ASP A 504 -6.88 2.44 10.38
N LEU A 505 -5.89 1.60 10.09
CA LEU A 505 -6.04 0.14 10.14
C LEU A 505 -6.44 -0.37 11.53
N LEU A 506 -5.79 0.09 12.61
CA LEU A 506 -6.10 -0.35 13.97
C LEU A 506 -7.54 -0.03 14.41
N PRO A 507 -8.01 1.24 14.39
CA PRO A 507 -9.39 1.55 14.78
C PRO A 507 -10.42 0.92 13.84
N THR A 508 -10.11 0.76 12.54
CA THR A 508 -10.99 0.03 11.61
C THR A 508 -11.10 -1.46 11.99
N VAL A 509 -9.98 -2.14 12.24
CA VAL A 509 -9.96 -3.52 12.73
C VAL A 509 -10.71 -3.67 14.06
N ALA A 510 -10.54 -2.72 14.98
CA ALA A 510 -11.24 -2.74 16.26
C ALA A 510 -12.76 -2.59 16.10
N SER A 511 -13.20 -1.68 15.22
CA SER A 511 -14.61 -1.51 14.85
C SER A 511 -15.21 -2.80 14.26
N LEU A 512 -14.50 -3.41 13.29
CA LEU A 512 -14.89 -4.66 12.63
C LEU A 512 -14.96 -5.90 13.53
N THR A 513 -14.41 -5.84 14.74
CA THR A 513 -14.32 -6.97 15.70
C THR A 513 -14.98 -6.68 17.05
N GLY A 514 -15.59 -5.49 17.21
CA GLY A 514 -16.22 -5.06 18.47
C GLY A 514 -15.22 -4.95 19.63
N LEU A 515 -14.01 -4.43 19.36
CA LEU A 515 -12.97 -4.16 20.35
C LEU A 515 -13.07 -2.70 20.83
N ASN A 516 -12.96 -2.48 22.14
CA ASN A 516 -13.06 -1.14 22.71
C ASN A 516 -11.70 -0.42 22.77
N THR A 517 -11.49 0.55 21.89
CA THR A 517 -10.30 1.42 21.86
C THR A 517 -10.46 2.72 22.65
N SER A 518 -11.55 2.93 23.40
CA SER A 518 -11.84 4.20 24.11
C SER A 518 -10.80 4.63 25.17
N HIS A 519 -9.88 3.72 25.53
CA HIS A 519 -8.79 3.95 26.48
C HIS A 519 -7.45 4.27 25.79
N LEU A 520 -7.40 4.23 24.44
CA LEU A 520 -6.21 4.48 23.64
C LEU A 520 -6.26 5.88 23.01
N THR A 521 -5.17 6.63 23.13
CA THR A 521 -4.96 7.84 22.32
C THR A 521 -4.48 7.44 20.93
N LEU A 522 -5.41 7.30 19.98
CA LEU A 522 -5.12 6.99 18.57
C LEU A 522 -5.05 8.27 17.71
N ASP A 523 -4.22 8.24 16.67
CA ASP A 523 -4.23 9.24 15.58
C ASP A 523 -4.98 8.73 14.34
N GLY A 524 -5.30 7.43 14.30
CA GLY A 524 -6.18 6.77 13.34
C GLY A 524 -7.67 7.03 13.57
N VAL A 525 -8.49 6.82 12.53
CA VAL A 525 -9.95 6.80 12.59
C VAL A 525 -10.51 5.52 11.96
N ASP A 526 -11.70 5.08 12.37
CA ASP A 526 -12.39 3.98 11.69
C ASP A 526 -12.80 4.42 10.28
N ILE A 527 -12.31 3.73 9.25
CA ILE A 527 -12.67 3.95 7.85
C ILE A 527 -13.68 2.91 7.32
N SER A 528 -14.25 2.06 8.17
CA SER A 528 -15.28 1.09 7.78
C SER A 528 -16.44 1.69 6.96
N PRO A 529 -16.91 2.95 7.15
CA PRO A 529 -17.90 3.54 6.26
C PRO A 529 -17.48 3.60 4.78
N LEU A 530 -16.19 3.85 4.49
CA LEU A 530 -15.63 3.86 3.13
C LEU A 530 -15.52 2.45 2.53
N LEU A 531 -15.49 1.41 3.36
CA LEU A 531 -15.49 0.02 2.91
C LEU A 531 -16.88 -0.45 2.46
N TRP A 532 -17.94 0.16 3.01
CA TRP A 532 -19.34 -0.16 2.71
C TRP A 532 -19.91 0.70 1.56
N ASP A 533 -19.58 2.00 1.54
CA ASP A 533 -19.86 2.91 0.43
C ASP A 533 -18.61 3.75 0.14
N PRO A 534 -17.88 3.49 -0.97
CA PRO A 534 -16.62 4.17 -1.28
C PRO A 534 -16.80 5.64 -1.67
N LEU A 535 -18.04 6.14 -1.80
CA LEU A 535 -18.38 7.51 -2.17
C LEU A 535 -18.67 8.41 -0.96
N VAL A 536 -18.71 7.89 0.28
CA VAL A 536 -18.91 8.75 1.46
C VAL A 536 -17.73 9.67 1.71
N VAL A 537 -17.97 10.79 2.38
CA VAL A 537 -16.91 11.68 2.86
C VAL A 537 -16.08 10.93 3.91
N SER A 538 -14.75 10.88 3.72
CA SER A 538 -13.86 10.21 4.68
C SER A 538 -14.02 10.77 6.10
N PRO A 539 -14.08 9.92 7.13
CA PRO A 539 -13.96 10.33 8.53
C PRO A 539 -12.67 11.11 8.80
N ARG A 540 -11.59 10.83 8.04
CA ARG A 540 -10.31 11.55 8.12
C ARG A 540 -10.36 12.85 7.31
N LYS A 541 -10.35 13.99 8.01
CA LYS A 541 -10.35 15.33 7.41
C LYS A 541 -8.95 15.90 7.10
N TYR A 542 -7.95 15.50 7.87
CA TYR A 542 -6.56 15.93 7.71
C TYR A 542 -5.59 14.78 8.02
N MET A 543 -4.41 14.84 7.44
CA MET A 543 -3.30 13.91 7.68
C MET A 543 -1.98 14.69 7.81
N PRO A 544 -1.31 14.66 8.98
CA PRO A 544 -0.01 15.29 9.18
C PRO A 544 1.12 14.37 8.67
N ILE A 545 2.01 14.91 7.86
CA ILE A 545 3.12 14.18 7.25
C ILE A 545 4.42 14.68 7.88
N TYR A 546 5.08 13.81 8.64
CA TYR A 546 6.34 14.09 9.32
C TYR A 546 7.55 13.66 8.48
N PRO A 547 8.71 14.32 8.62
CA PRO A 547 9.95 13.89 7.99
C PRO A 547 10.51 12.61 8.62
N THR A 548 11.63 12.14 8.07
CA THR A 548 12.50 11.11 8.66
C THR A 548 12.90 11.44 10.10
N ASP A 549 13.27 12.71 10.35
CA ASP A 549 13.93 13.15 11.57
C ASP A 549 13.14 14.29 12.26
N PRO A 550 11.93 14.00 12.78
CA PRO A 550 11.01 15.01 13.28
C PRO A 550 11.45 15.57 14.64
N THR A 551 11.16 16.85 14.87
CA THR A 551 11.42 17.52 16.15
C THR A 551 10.20 18.31 16.65
N PRO A 552 9.98 18.48 17.97
CA PRO A 552 8.87 19.27 18.50
C PRO A 552 8.77 20.70 17.95
N LYS A 553 9.91 21.31 17.61
CA LYS A 553 9.99 22.67 17.06
C LYS A 553 9.53 22.77 15.60
N VAL A 554 9.75 21.73 14.79
CA VAL A 554 9.42 21.70 13.35
C VAL A 554 8.09 21.01 13.09
N GLY A 555 7.71 20.01 13.89
CA GLY A 555 6.46 19.27 13.73
C GLY A 555 6.37 18.55 12.39
N PRO A 556 5.15 18.38 11.82
CA PRO A 556 4.98 17.85 10.47
C PRO A 556 5.45 18.87 9.43
N HIS A 557 6.11 18.38 8.38
CA HIS A 557 6.56 19.18 7.23
C HIS A 557 5.38 19.57 6.34
N ALA A 558 4.46 18.64 6.11
CA ALA A 558 3.28 18.86 5.28
C ALA A 558 2.00 18.38 5.97
N VAL A 559 0.85 18.87 5.51
CA VAL A 559 -0.48 18.40 5.91
C VAL A 559 -1.35 18.30 4.65
N THR A 560 -2.03 17.16 4.47
CA THR A 560 -3.02 16.97 3.38
C THR A 560 -4.44 16.85 3.93
N ASN A 561 -5.42 17.27 3.13
CA ASN A 561 -6.85 17.01 3.36
C ASN A 561 -7.46 16.12 2.24
N GLY A 562 -6.61 15.39 1.51
CA GLY A 562 -6.99 14.56 0.37
C GLY A 562 -6.96 15.34 -0.95
N THR A 563 -7.73 16.42 -1.06
CA THR A 563 -7.76 17.24 -2.29
C THR A 563 -6.60 18.23 -2.37
N TYR A 564 -6.15 18.78 -1.24
CA TYR A 564 -5.09 19.78 -1.14
C TYR A 564 -4.04 19.37 -0.11
N LYS A 565 -2.80 19.82 -0.33
CA LYS A 565 -1.67 19.60 0.57
C LYS A 565 -0.86 20.87 0.76
N ALA A 566 -0.59 21.23 2.00
CA ALA A 566 0.21 22.39 2.39
C ALA A 566 1.59 21.94 2.92
N HIS A 567 2.68 22.46 2.36
CA HIS A 567 4.06 22.24 2.83
C HIS A 567 4.56 23.46 3.60
N PHE A 568 4.77 23.29 4.90
CA PHE A 568 5.37 24.26 5.80
C PHE A 568 6.90 24.17 5.77
N TYR A 569 7.43 22.98 5.48
CA TYR A 569 8.84 22.71 5.28
C TYR A 569 9.02 21.73 4.12
N THR A 570 10.06 21.92 3.31
CA THR A 570 10.48 20.96 2.27
C THR A 570 11.95 20.60 2.45
N SER A 571 12.30 19.35 2.14
CA SER A 571 13.68 18.83 2.16
C SER A 571 13.78 17.64 1.21
N GLY A 572 14.93 17.47 0.55
CA GLY A 572 15.23 16.26 -0.23
C GLY A 572 15.74 15.10 0.64
N SER A 573 16.18 14.01 -0.01
CA SER A 573 16.75 12.83 0.65
C SER A 573 17.65 12.02 -0.30
N ASP A 574 18.69 11.37 0.23
CA ASP A 574 19.56 10.42 -0.49
C ASP A 574 18.81 9.13 -0.90
N LEU A 575 17.58 8.94 -0.41
CA LEU A 575 16.68 7.83 -0.75
C LEU A 575 15.74 8.18 -1.93
N SER A 576 15.82 9.40 -2.47
CA SER A 576 15.05 9.93 -3.61
C SER A 576 15.94 10.30 -4.81
N ASP A 577 16.95 9.48 -5.08
CA ASP A 577 18.00 9.61 -6.09
C ASP A 577 18.87 10.88 -5.98
N ALA A 578 20.20 10.71 -5.94
CA ALA A 578 21.14 11.83 -5.89
C ALA A 578 21.18 12.60 -7.23
N ASP A 579 20.97 11.90 -8.35
CA ASP A 579 20.92 12.44 -9.71
C ASP A 579 19.47 12.66 -10.21
N ASN A 580 18.51 12.87 -9.29
CA ASN A 580 17.11 13.11 -9.67
C ASN A 580 16.99 14.35 -10.58
N TYR A 581 16.05 14.30 -11.53
CA TYR A 581 15.85 15.38 -12.50
C TYR A 581 15.07 16.56 -11.90
N ASP A 582 14.33 16.31 -10.82
CA ASP A 582 13.65 17.34 -10.03
C ASP A 582 14.56 17.76 -8.87
N PRO A 583 15.01 19.03 -8.81
CA PRO A 583 15.97 19.49 -7.81
C PRO A 583 15.41 19.51 -6.37
N MET A 584 14.12 19.23 -6.15
CA MET A 584 13.52 19.15 -4.81
C MET A 584 13.65 17.76 -4.16
N CYS A 585 14.17 16.76 -4.88
CA CYS A 585 14.25 15.36 -4.43
C CYS A 585 15.59 14.96 -3.80
N PRO A 586 16.77 15.30 -4.37
CA PRO A 586 18.06 14.88 -3.81
C PRO A 586 18.37 15.56 -2.46
N ALA A 587 19.19 14.95 -1.60
CA ALA A 587 19.58 15.53 -0.30
C ALA A 587 20.31 16.90 -0.40
N SER A 588 20.75 17.30 -1.59
CA SER A 588 21.28 18.65 -1.84
C SER A 588 20.21 19.75 -1.73
N HIS A 589 18.91 19.41 -1.72
CA HIS A 589 17.83 20.34 -1.38
C HIS A 589 17.67 20.49 0.14
N PRO A 590 18.10 21.64 0.73
CA PRO A 590 18.15 21.82 2.17
C PRO A 590 16.76 21.97 2.80
N LEU A 591 16.69 21.74 4.11
CA LEU A 591 15.50 22.01 4.93
C LEU A 591 15.09 23.49 4.81
N THR A 592 14.06 23.73 4.01
CA THR A 592 13.56 25.06 3.65
C THR A 592 12.19 25.27 4.29
N LYS A 593 12.03 26.34 5.09
CA LYS A 593 10.74 26.76 5.64
C LYS A 593 9.98 27.62 4.62
N HIS A 594 8.68 27.40 4.50
CA HIS A 594 7.75 28.22 3.71
C HIS A 594 6.78 28.98 4.64
N ASP A 595 6.56 30.27 4.37
CA ASP A 595 5.63 31.13 5.10
C ASP A 595 5.12 32.26 4.17
N PRO A 596 3.91 32.17 3.58
CA PRO A 596 2.93 31.08 3.74
C PRO A 596 3.44 29.72 3.24
N PRO A 597 2.86 28.59 3.70
CA PRO A 597 3.20 27.27 3.19
C PRO A 597 2.86 27.15 1.70
N LEU A 598 3.67 26.40 0.95
CA LEU A 598 3.34 26.02 -0.44
C LEU A 598 2.05 25.19 -0.43
N LEU A 599 1.19 25.36 -1.42
CA LEU A 599 -0.13 24.71 -1.48
C LEU A 599 -0.37 24.09 -2.84
N PHE A 600 -0.56 22.77 -2.88
CA PHE A 600 -0.87 22.02 -4.10
C PHE A 600 -2.27 21.42 -4.03
N ASN A 601 -2.99 21.40 -5.16
CA ASN A 601 -4.20 20.58 -5.31
C ASN A 601 -3.76 19.17 -5.75
N VAL A 602 -3.49 18.27 -4.80
CA VAL A 602 -2.94 16.93 -5.08
C VAL A 602 -3.96 15.94 -5.67
N HIS A 603 -5.17 16.41 -6.02
CA HIS A 603 -6.14 15.68 -6.83
C HIS A 603 -6.00 16.00 -8.34
N HIS A 604 -5.72 17.26 -8.71
CA HIS A 604 -5.51 17.68 -10.11
C HIS A 604 -4.03 17.83 -10.50
N ASP A 605 -3.18 18.15 -9.53
CA ASP A 605 -1.72 18.18 -9.63
C ASP A 605 -1.09 17.27 -8.55
N PRO A 606 -1.29 15.95 -8.65
CA PRO A 606 -0.63 14.95 -7.79
C PRO A 606 0.90 14.91 -7.94
N GLY A 607 1.46 15.63 -8.92
CA GLY A 607 2.89 15.82 -9.11
C GLY A 607 3.48 17.05 -8.40
N GLU A 608 2.68 17.79 -7.63
CA GLU A 608 3.10 18.94 -6.80
C GLU A 608 3.96 19.97 -7.55
N ARG A 609 3.52 20.37 -8.75
CA ARG A 609 4.25 21.21 -9.71
C ARG A 609 3.82 22.67 -9.68
N TYR A 610 2.55 22.94 -9.39
CA TYR A 610 1.93 24.25 -9.47
C TYR A 610 1.50 24.74 -8.09
N ASP A 611 2.35 25.55 -7.46
CA ASP A 611 2.03 26.15 -6.16
C ASP A 611 0.92 27.20 -6.30
N LEU A 612 -0.09 27.06 -5.43
CA LEU A 612 -1.28 27.90 -5.33
C LEU A 612 -1.17 28.92 -4.18
N SER A 613 -0.09 28.91 -3.39
CA SER A 613 0.05 29.73 -2.18
C SER A 613 -0.05 31.24 -2.44
N ALA A 614 0.37 31.70 -3.62
CA ALA A 614 0.35 33.10 -4.02
C ALA A 614 -1.01 33.61 -4.51
N ASP A 615 -1.99 32.73 -4.77
CA ASP A 615 -3.31 33.12 -5.27
C ASP A 615 -4.26 33.46 -4.11
N PRO A 616 -4.80 34.70 -4.03
CA PRO A 616 -5.67 35.15 -2.94
C PRO A 616 -6.90 34.28 -2.69
N GLN A 617 -7.40 33.55 -3.71
CA GLN A 617 -8.60 32.71 -3.54
C GLN A 617 -8.37 31.57 -2.51
N TYR A 618 -7.13 31.07 -2.41
CA TYR A 618 -6.78 30.01 -1.45
C TYR A 618 -6.37 30.52 -0.08
N SER A 619 -6.35 31.85 0.15
CA SER A 619 -5.94 32.43 1.43
C SER A 619 -6.76 31.92 2.63
N GLY A 620 -8.05 31.58 2.43
CA GLY A 620 -8.88 30.93 3.44
C GLY A 620 -8.45 29.50 3.77
N LEU A 621 -8.03 28.73 2.75
CA LEU A 621 -7.56 27.37 2.89
C LEU A 621 -6.15 27.32 3.53
N LEU A 622 -5.25 28.23 3.16
CA LEU A 622 -3.96 28.43 3.83
C LEU A 622 -4.15 28.72 5.33
N ARG A 623 -5.08 29.61 5.69
CA ARG A 623 -5.41 29.87 7.11
C ARG A 623 -5.95 28.62 7.82
N ALA A 624 -6.77 27.80 7.15
CA ALA A 624 -7.27 26.55 7.73
C ALA A 624 -6.16 25.51 7.96
N PHE A 625 -5.27 25.28 6.99
CA PHE A 625 -4.11 24.39 7.17
C PHE A 625 -3.17 24.88 8.28
N THR A 626 -2.85 26.18 8.32
CA THR A 626 -1.97 26.76 9.35
C THR A 626 -2.60 26.68 10.74
N ALA A 627 -3.89 26.96 10.88
CA ALA A 627 -4.61 26.81 12.14
C ALA A 627 -4.65 25.34 12.60
N TRP A 628 -4.97 24.41 11.70
CA TRP A 628 -4.99 22.97 12.02
C TRP A 628 -3.60 22.45 12.42
N ARG A 629 -2.54 22.80 11.68
CA ARG A 629 -1.18 22.38 12.04
C ARG A 629 -0.73 22.99 13.38
N LYS A 630 -1.16 24.21 13.70
CA LYS A 630 -0.88 24.82 15.02
C LYS A 630 -1.56 24.02 16.13
N ASP A 631 -2.86 23.81 16.02
CA ASP A 631 -3.66 23.04 17.00
C ASP A 631 -3.13 21.62 17.20
N HIS A 632 -2.80 20.93 16.10
CA HIS A 632 -2.14 19.62 16.09
C HIS A 632 -0.79 19.63 16.82
N MET A 633 0.02 20.68 16.64
CA MET A 633 1.32 20.81 17.34
C MET A 633 1.16 21.17 18.83
N GLU A 634 0.17 21.99 19.19
CA GLU A 634 -0.13 22.37 20.57
C GLU A 634 -0.66 21.18 21.40
N HIS A 635 -1.34 20.23 20.76
CA HIS A 635 -1.85 18.99 21.39
C HIS A 635 -1.00 17.73 21.08
N MET A 636 0.22 17.88 20.55
CA MET A 636 1.08 16.73 20.25
C MET A 636 1.88 16.25 21.45
N THR A 637 1.64 14.99 21.85
CA THR A 637 2.41 14.28 22.88
C THR A 637 3.61 13.57 22.25
N TRP A 638 4.83 14.05 22.52
CA TRP A 638 6.05 13.39 22.04
C TRP A 638 6.58 12.41 23.09
N ASP A 639 6.80 11.15 22.70
CA ASP A 639 7.53 10.16 23.51
C ASP A 639 9.05 10.30 23.30
N ILE A 640 9.86 9.66 24.14
CA ILE A 640 11.32 9.70 24.07
C ILE A 640 11.82 9.02 22.78
N PRO A 641 12.71 9.64 21.98
CA PRO A 641 13.31 9.02 20.79
C PRO A 641 14.01 7.68 21.09
N ARG A 642 13.69 6.61 20.34
CA ARG A 642 14.15 5.24 20.64
C ARG A 642 15.14 4.66 19.63
N THR A 643 15.26 5.25 18.44
CA THR A 643 16.12 4.76 17.33
C THR A 643 17.57 5.24 17.42
N THR A 644 17.90 6.22 18.28
CA THR A 644 19.27 6.75 18.41
C THR A 644 20.21 5.97 19.34
N PRO A 645 19.77 5.28 20.42
CA PRO A 645 20.72 4.59 21.31
C PRO A 645 21.20 3.26 20.74
N THR A 646 22.51 3.14 20.51
CA THR A 646 23.17 1.96 19.91
C THR A 646 24.28 1.38 20.79
N ASP A 647 24.44 0.04 20.79
CA ASP A 647 25.60 -0.69 21.32
C ASP A 647 25.97 -1.77 20.28
N PRO A 648 27.21 -1.82 19.76
CA PRO A 648 27.65 -2.87 18.84
C PRO A 648 27.48 -4.31 19.37
N ARG A 649 27.32 -4.51 20.69
CA ARG A 649 27.05 -5.82 21.30
C ARG A 649 25.57 -6.17 21.42
N ALA A 650 24.65 -5.30 20.99
CA ALA A 650 23.21 -5.60 20.90
C ALA A 650 22.83 -6.33 19.59
N GLN A 651 23.80 -6.54 18.69
CA GLN A 651 23.54 -7.18 17.41
C GLN A 651 23.25 -8.68 17.58
N PRO A 652 22.18 -9.22 16.97
CA PRO A 652 21.81 -10.63 17.06
C PRO A 652 22.94 -11.59 16.69
N CYS A 653 23.14 -12.63 17.50
CA CYS A 653 24.22 -13.60 17.31
C CYS A 653 23.81 -14.98 17.83
N CYS A 654 23.60 -15.96 16.95
CA CYS A 654 23.10 -17.28 17.35
C CYS A 654 24.06 -18.12 18.22
N THR A 655 25.34 -17.74 18.26
CA THR A 655 26.36 -18.35 19.13
C THR A 655 26.59 -17.57 20.43
N ALA A 656 25.77 -16.55 20.72
CA ALA A 656 25.78 -15.86 22.01
C ALA A 656 25.26 -16.77 23.14
N PRO A 657 25.77 -16.62 24.38
CA PRO A 657 26.81 -15.69 24.82
C PRO A 657 28.25 -16.17 24.56
N SER A 658 28.45 -17.38 24.02
CA SER A 658 29.76 -18.02 23.84
C SER A 658 30.62 -17.49 22.67
N CYS A 659 30.10 -16.58 21.84
CA CYS A 659 30.78 -16.06 20.67
C CYS A 659 32.07 -15.26 21.03
N ALA A 660 33.23 -15.87 20.80
CA ALA A 660 34.51 -15.17 20.68
C ALA A 660 35.30 -15.66 19.44
N PRO A 661 35.89 -14.76 18.61
CA PRO A 661 35.77 -13.30 18.65
C PRO A 661 34.47 -12.81 17.98
N PHE A 662 33.67 -12.04 18.73
CA PHE A 662 32.50 -11.35 18.19
C PHE A 662 32.94 -10.17 17.30
N PRO A 663 32.30 -9.91 16.13
CA PRO A 663 31.11 -10.59 15.60
C PRO A 663 31.36 -11.80 14.69
N GLN A 664 32.62 -12.19 14.44
CA GLN A 664 32.98 -13.18 13.41
C GLN A 664 32.42 -14.59 13.68
N CYS A 665 32.13 -14.93 14.94
CA CYS A 665 31.52 -16.21 15.33
C CYS A 665 29.98 -16.23 15.26
N CYS A 666 29.32 -15.15 14.83
CA CYS A 666 27.86 -15.11 14.66
C CYS A 666 27.42 -15.81 13.36
N ASP A 667 27.76 -17.11 13.27
CA ASP A 667 27.45 -18.00 12.16
C ASP A 667 26.84 -19.31 12.70
N CYS A 668 25.70 -19.67 12.14
CA CYS A 668 25.00 -20.94 12.32
C CYS A 668 24.23 -21.21 11.01
N PRO A 669 24.69 -22.13 10.15
CA PRO A 669 23.91 -22.54 9.00
C PRO A 669 22.59 -23.18 9.46
N ALA A 670 21.57 -23.12 8.61
CA ALA A 670 20.28 -23.73 8.87
C ALA A 670 20.45 -25.19 9.37
N PRO A 671 19.68 -25.64 10.39
CA PRO A 671 19.58 -27.04 10.72
C PRO A 671 19.32 -27.85 9.46
N ALA A 672 20.10 -28.92 9.25
CA ALA A 672 19.90 -29.83 8.13
C ALA A 672 18.40 -30.19 8.08
N PRO A 673 17.73 -30.04 6.92
CA PRO A 673 16.27 -30.06 6.84
C PRO A 673 15.76 -31.32 7.52
N ALA A 674 14.96 -31.16 8.57
CA ALA A 674 14.46 -32.26 9.38
C ALA A 674 13.94 -33.35 8.43
N PRO A 675 14.44 -34.60 8.56
CA PRO A 675 14.34 -35.61 7.51
C PRO A 675 12.90 -35.68 7.05
N GLN A 676 12.68 -35.35 5.77
CA GLN A 676 11.38 -34.88 5.27
C GLN A 676 10.27 -35.72 5.90
N TRP A 677 9.43 -35.07 6.73
CA TRP A 677 8.19 -35.68 7.18
C TRP A 677 7.47 -36.09 5.90
N SER A 678 7.46 -37.39 5.63
CA SER A 678 7.11 -37.92 4.32
C SER A 678 5.73 -37.39 4.00
N THR A 679 5.65 -36.50 3.01
CA THR A 679 4.37 -36.03 2.50
C THR A 679 3.53 -37.27 2.29
N PRO A 680 2.38 -37.43 2.98
CA PRO A 680 1.53 -38.60 2.77
C PRO A 680 1.39 -38.77 1.27
N HIS A 681 1.65 -39.98 0.78
CA HIS A 681 1.72 -40.18 -0.67
C HIS A 681 0.43 -39.64 -1.29
N ALA A 682 0.46 -39.18 -2.54
CA ALA A 682 -0.70 -38.52 -3.16
C ALA A 682 -2.00 -39.36 -3.17
N ASN A 683 -1.92 -40.64 -2.79
CA ASN A 683 -3.01 -41.58 -2.56
C ASN A 683 -3.68 -41.43 -1.17
N ASP A 684 -2.98 -41.00 -0.12
CA ASP A 684 -3.52 -40.92 1.25
C ASP A 684 -4.47 -39.73 1.46
N ILE A 685 -4.37 -38.67 0.64
CA ILE A 685 -5.33 -37.57 0.64
C ILE A 685 -6.72 -38.03 0.15
N ALA A 686 -6.81 -39.14 -0.61
CA ALA A 686 -8.09 -39.74 -0.97
C ALA A 686 -8.82 -40.38 0.23
N SER A 687 -8.09 -40.79 1.27
CA SER A 687 -8.64 -41.47 2.46
C SER A 687 -9.29 -40.52 3.47
N LEU A 688 -9.19 -39.21 3.26
CA LEU A 688 -9.86 -38.16 4.06
C LEU A 688 -11.02 -37.48 3.28
N LEU A 689 -11.44 -38.06 2.16
CA LEU A 689 -12.54 -37.58 1.31
C LEU A 689 -13.70 -38.59 1.21
N SER A 690 -13.88 -39.43 2.23
CA SER A 690 -14.85 -40.53 2.28
C SER A 690 -15.60 -40.69 3.62
N LEU A 691 -15.64 -39.62 4.43
CA LEU A 691 -16.49 -39.45 5.62
C LEU A 691 -17.12 -38.05 5.60
#